data_AF-A0A2T8F928-F1
#
_entry.id   AF-A0A2T8F928-F1
#
_cell.length_a   1.000
_cell.length_b   1.000
_cell.length_c   1.000
_cell.angle_alpha   90.00
_cell.angle_beta   90.00
_cell.angle_gamma   90.00
#
_symmetry.space_group_name_H-M   'P 1'
#
loop_
_entity.id
_entity.type
_entity.pdbx_description
1 polymer ?
#
loop_
_entity_poly.entity_id
_entity_poly.type
_entity_poly.pdbx_seq_one_letter_code
_entity_poly.pdbx_strand_id
1 'polypeptide(L)'
;MATALTAPPAEAFKPYTHISTAQPALADVQDDGQVTIGGREYAVRPAVVQALRDWPTYYQAGVIGPDGFPDLTFGQSTIHPDETGKWIGHLMTESWAAQSDPAYNVAERGQILAFTYGFATHAAGDMWAHTFVNDFAHGIFPAVGDIVTDVDKAEIALRHIIVEGYIGDATSGYDGNPDRTLLADGDVSSDSTPAIAFDAPNRWIYDVLVDPDTPLPVGRCGDGLDDDQDGEPDDGCPGGGPFTVGDKPEPVRGPLIDYFLDLRSDLQIQKAVRQADRSYDDCALIDPDCYARTATVTIGTVRGQRSGTYQRNECIGATIGCLPDPFEAGDDLIFQNIVIAYLNAWIDDIDAGLEEWGRVGLGSTRALFDAQALRNTQNDECEHLGSEGSLPRANCEDAIGATDVLLHELDPFINEHMISMLGAPDVVGEARSILQSFSAILDDILGPALNPLRMVTAEIKELAKEIVIEEINKAFGVDVEVLASFLKHPSYWLDVEQVSLDLGPLGTQQVDLFEPGDHARLDALMGMPADHHTDRTIELPGGGTATSSELSDSAVFGDLAIFDNSVTTAKMVLLDASALNELAGDELAEAGVVRSASSITTYADAPGRPANVMVDGLGGVNWLSTIDGDHVWRADGLPRFGPEEDPDDPHGGAGTFPLWESCVLRPAFRRLFEDWETNPAWWPKLEQLEIDDPNFPALGDGTSADPSDTSAPTMTTVVGGGPVYDAPDGTHFVGPGTSITVTATDAVFTESLVDVQSRVYRQGTTPPAWADAPNGVAVPLASMPDGRYVLESRAGDPCHAVTSAPVQTTEFVLDTTAPVITVTSPAPEAREFDTDDQFPISWTTDDGPDGSGVDSESATLDGSAATNGQPVDAFLLDAGLHSVVVTAADNLGNVGTLTRTFRVRATSASLLSNIVRACEEGLITNTGTCNGLQAILRAAVASHDRGAHTPTEVNQLGAALNVVDAQTSRGIEPEFGARLRGWLTDLITNH
;
A
#
# COMPACT_ATOMS: atom_id res chain seq x y z
N MET A 1 2.64 18.96 -37.36
CA MET A 1 1.84 19.46 -36.21
C MET A 1 2.02 18.38 -35.17
N ALA A 2 2.56 18.75 -34.01
CA ALA A 2 3.04 17.81 -33.00
C ALA A 2 1.91 16.92 -32.48
N THR A 3 2.20 15.63 -32.44
CA THR A 3 1.32 14.52 -32.03
C THR A 3 1.75 14.14 -30.61
N ALA A 4 0.84 14.08 -29.66
CA ALA A 4 1.11 13.39 -28.41
C ALA A 4 1.12 11.89 -28.72
N LEU A 5 2.30 11.30 -28.70
CA LEU A 5 2.54 9.87 -28.76
C LEU A 5 2.93 9.46 -27.34
N THR A 6 2.27 8.46 -26.78
CA THR A 6 2.73 7.84 -25.54
C THR A 6 4.10 7.19 -25.80
N ALA A 7 4.99 7.44 -24.84
CA ALA A 7 6.42 7.17 -24.89
C ALA A 7 6.75 5.68 -24.91
N PRO A 8 7.79 5.21 -25.62
CA PRO A 8 8.50 4.01 -25.21
C PRO A 8 9.48 4.31 -24.05
N PRO A 9 9.64 3.40 -23.07
CA PRO A 9 10.60 3.32 -21.97
C PRO A 9 12.07 3.14 -22.33
N ALA A 10 12.91 3.14 -21.27
CA ALA A 10 14.17 2.42 -21.21
C ALA A 10 14.11 1.29 -20.18
N GLU A 11 15.10 0.41 -20.24
CA GLU A 11 15.28 -0.75 -19.35
C GLU A 11 16.07 -0.35 -18.08
N ALA A 12 15.46 -0.06 -16.92
CA ALA A 12 16.26 0.37 -15.75
C ALA A 12 17.26 -0.67 -15.24
N PHE A 13 16.99 -1.95 -15.46
CA PHE A 13 18.04 -2.96 -15.41
C PHE A 13 18.28 -3.51 -16.79
N LYS A 14 19.57 -3.63 -17.17
CA LYS A 14 19.90 -4.42 -18.35
C LYS A 14 19.33 -5.84 -18.19
N PRO A 15 18.89 -6.50 -19.26
CA PRO A 15 18.32 -7.85 -19.21
C PRO A 15 19.20 -8.90 -18.56
N TYR A 16 20.53 -8.78 -18.60
CA TYR A 16 21.41 -9.63 -17.80
C TYR A 16 21.22 -9.41 -16.28
N THR A 17 21.07 -8.16 -15.84
CA THR A 17 20.76 -7.78 -14.46
C THR A 17 19.36 -8.25 -14.04
N HIS A 18 18.36 -8.19 -14.94
CA HIS A 18 17.06 -8.84 -14.70
C HIS A 18 17.20 -10.35 -14.46
N ILE A 19 17.98 -11.04 -15.29
CA ILE A 19 18.27 -12.46 -15.08
C ILE A 19 18.95 -12.67 -13.73
N SER A 20 19.94 -11.84 -13.39
CA SER A 20 20.66 -11.92 -12.12
C SER A 20 19.75 -11.73 -10.89
N THR A 21 18.77 -10.81 -10.94
CA THR A 21 17.79 -10.64 -9.85
C THR A 21 16.72 -11.74 -9.81
N ALA A 22 16.42 -12.36 -10.96
CA ALA A 22 15.46 -13.46 -11.05
C ALA A 22 16.05 -14.83 -10.66
N GLN A 23 17.36 -15.04 -10.84
CA GLN A 23 18.05 -16.30 -10.58
C GLN A 23 17.93 -16.77 -9.13
N PRO A 24 18.08 -15.91 -8.09
CA PRO A 24 17.85 -16.31 -6.71
C PRO A 24 16.44 -16.87 -6.48
N ALA A 25 15.39 -16.27 -7.06
CA ALA A 25 14.03 -16.77 -6.94
C ALA A 25 13.86 -18.13 -7.62
N LEU A 26 14.43 -18.31 -8.82
CA LEU A 26 14.41 -19.57 -9.56
C LEU A 26 15.17 -20.68 -8.83
N ALA A 27 16.35 -20.40 -8.29
CA ALA A 27 17.16 -21.39 -7.58
C ALA A 27 16.47 -21.87 -6.30
N ASP A 28 15.94 -20.94 -5.50
CA ASP A 28 15.24 -21.21 -4.23
C ASP A 28 14.04 -22.16 -4.46
N VAL A 29 13.17 -21.82 -5.42
CA VAL A 29 11.98 -22.63 -5.72
C VAL A 29 12.33 -24.00 -6.32
N GLN A 30 13.43 -24.11 -7.06
CA GLN A 30 13.85 -25.37 -7.66
C GLN A 30 14.32 -26.38 -6.61
N ASP A 31 14.86 -25.93 -5.48
CA ASP A 31 15.42 -26.80 -4.44
C ASP A 31 14.33 -27.61 -3.72
N ASP A 32 13.32 -26.95 -3.17
CA ASP A 32 12.29 -27.59 -2.33
C ASP A 32 10.84 -27.20 -2.66
N GLY A 33 10.64 -26.27 -3.60
CA GLY A 33 9.33 -25.73 -3.97
C GLY A 33 8.88 -24.56 -3.10
N GLN A 34 9.79 -23.93 -2.36
CA GLN A 34 9.55 -22.77 -1.51
C GLN A 34 10.47 -21.61 -1.92
N VAL A 35 10.16 -20.41 -1.44
CA VAL A 35 11.08 -19.27 -1.50
C VAL A 35 11.38 -18.78 -0.08
N THR A 36 12.63 -18.38 0.14
CA THR A 36 13.13 -17.90 1.42
C THR A 36 13.18 -16.38 1.44
N ILE A 37 12.36 -15.76 2.30
CA ILE A 37 12.29 -14.29 2.50
C ILE A 37 12.39 -14.02 4.01
N GLY A 38 13.25 -13.09 4.42
CA GLY A 38 13.45 -12.78 5.86
C GLY A 38 13.95 -13.98 6.69
N GLY A 39 14.56 -14.99 6.05
CA GLY A 39 14.99 -16.23 6.69
C GLY A 39 13.88 -17.24 6.99
N ARG A 40 12.68 -17.04 6.43
CA ARG A 40 11.53 -17.96 6.51
C ARG A 40 11.18 -18.49 5.12
N GLU A 41 10.68 -19.72 5.07
CA GLU A 41 10.31 -20.41 3.83
C GLU A 41 8.81 -20.27 3.57
N TYR A 42 8.43 -19.91 2.35
CA TYR A 42 7.04 -19.76 1.92
C TYR A 42 6.78 -20.64 0.70
N ALA A 43 5.70 -21.42 0.75
CA ALA A 43 5.41 -22.40 -0.29
C ALA A 43 4.97 -21.75 -1.61
N VAL A 44 5.56 -22.18 -2.72
CA VAL A 44 5.13 -21.82 -4.07
C VAL A 44 4.11 -22.84 -4.58
N ARG A 45 3.14 -22.37 -5.38
CA ARG A 45 2.08 -23.22 -5.92
C ARG A 45 2.68 -24.37 -6.76
N PRO A 46 2.27 -25.64 -6.56
CA PRO A 46 2.93 -26.79 -7.21
C PRO A 46 3.03 -26.74 -8.74
N ALA A 47 2.04 -26.14 -9.40
CA ALA A 47 2.06 -25.97 -10.86
C ALA A 47 3.16 -25.00 -11.32
N VAL A 48 3.40 -23.93 -10.56
CA VAL A 48 4.48 -22.97 -10.83
C VAL A 48 5.84 -23.62 -10.55
N VAL A 49 5.98 -24.34 -9.43
CA VAL A 49 7.20 -25.12 -9.12
C VAL A 49 7.54 -26.09 -10.25
N GLN A 50 6.55 -26.83 -10.76
CA GLN A 50 6.74 -27.77 -11.87
C GLN A 50 7.17 -27.04 -13.15
N ALA A 51 6.50 -25.93 -13.48
CA ALA A 51 6.82 -25.13 -14.66
C ALA A 51 8.26 -24.60 -14.63
N LEU A 52 8.70 -24.02 -13.50
CA LEU A 52 10.03 -23.45 -13.33
C LEU A 52 11.15 -24.49 -13.28
N ARG A 53 10.86 -25.72 -12.82
CA ARG A 53 11.81 -26.85 -12.86
C ARG A 53 11.96 -27.42 -14.26
N ASP A 54 10.85 -27.58 -14.98
CA ASP A 54 10.84 -28.25 -16.29
C ASP A 54 11.22 -27.31 -17.44
N TRP A 55 10.95 -26.00 -17.30
CA TRP A 55 11.09 -25.00 -18.36
C TRP A 55 11.83 -23.72 -17.91
N PRO A 56 13.04 -23.81 -17.34
CA PRO A 56 13.78 -22.63 -16.87
C PRO A 56 14.14 -21.65 -17.99
N THR A 57 14.38 -22.13 -19.22
CA THR A 57 14.69 -21.28 -20.38
C THR A 57 13.52 -20.39 -20.80
N TYR A 58 12.29 -20.85 -20.55
CA TYR A 58 11.06 -20.08 -20.77
C TYR A 58 10.87 -19.01 -19.70
N TYR A 59 11.17 -19.33 -18.44
CA TYR A 59 11.20 -18.33 -17.38
C TYR A 59 12.25 -17.25 -17.65
N GLN A 60 13.46 -17.63 -18.08
CA GLN A 60 14.52 -16.68 -18.45
C GLN A 60 14.09 -15.77 -19.60
N ALA A 61 13.45 -16.30 -20.64
CA ALA A 61 12.91 -15.46 -21.71
C ALA A 61 11.81 -14.52 -21.19
N GLY A 62 10.94 -15.04 -20.31
CA GLY A 62 9.94 -14.23 -19.62
C GLY A 62 10.55 -13.10 -18.79
N VAL A 63 11.67 -13.32 -18.10
CA VAL A 63 12.36 -12.31 -17.28
C VAL A 63 12.89 -11.12 -18.09
N ILE A 64 13.03 -11.28 -19.40
CA ILE A 64 13.31 -10.14 -20.30
C ILE A 64 12.05 -9.30 -20.52
N GLY A 65 10.87 -9.91 -20.43
CA GLY A 65 9.61 -9.18 -20.37
C GLY A 65 9.34 -8.34 -21.63
N PRO A 66 8.79 -7.12 -21.48
CA PRO A 66 8.54 -6.17 -22.57
C PRO A 66 9.82 -5.65 -23.25
N ASP A 67 11.02 -5.89 -22.71
CA ASP A 67 12.26 -5.55 -23.41
C ASP A 67 12.51 -6.45 -24.62
N GLY A 68 12.03 -7.68 -24.54
CA GLY A 68 12.22 -8.70 -25.56
C GLY A 68 10.94 -9.12 -26.28
N PHE A 69 9.78 -8.99 -25.64
CA PHE A 69 8.56 -9.68 -26.08
C PHE A 69 7.31 -8.78 -26.12
N PRO A 70 6.41 -8.99 -27.10
CA PRO A 70 6.48 -10.00 -28.18
C PRO A 70 7.50 -9.65 -29.26
N ASP A 71 7.88 -8.38 -29.31
CA ASP A 71 9.10 -7.85 -29.91
C ASP A 71 9.48 -6.57 -29.16
N LEU A 72 10.71 -6.12 -29.38
CA LEU A 72 11.28 -4.94 -28.75
C LEU A 72 10.44 -3.67 -28.97
N THR A 73 9.90 -3.46 -30.18
CA THR A 73 9.17 -2.22 -30.48
C THR A 73 7.81 -2.17 -29.81
N PHE A 74 7.09 -3.30 -29.73
CA PHE A 74 5.79 -3.36 -29.05
C PHE A 74 5.95 -3.24 -27.54
N GLY A 75 6.83 -4.05 -26.95
CA GLY A 75 6.98 -4.05 -25.50
C GLY A 75 7.44 -2.68 -24.97
N GLN A 76 8.40 -2.05 -25.65
CA GLN A 76 8.79 -0.67 -25.35
C GLN A 76 7.62 0.30 -25.64
N SER A 77 7.05 0.39 -26.85
CA SER A 77 6.08 1.47 -27.13
C SER A 77 4.70 1.35 -26.44
N THR A 78 4.36 0.22 -25.82
CA THR A 78 2.97 -0.04 -25.40
C THR A 78 2.80 -0.74 -24.04
N ILE A 79 3.69 -1.65 -23.64
CA ILE A 79 3.48 -2.45 -22.41
C ILE A 79 4.08 -1.78 -21.17
N HIS A 80 5.30 -1.27 -21.32
CA HIS A 80 6.12 -0.73 -20.24
C HIS A 80 5.80 0.73 -19.83
N PRO A 81 5.36 1.65 -20.72
CA PRO A 81 5.16 3.06 -20.36
C PRO A 81 3.82 3.35 -19.71
N ASP A 82 2.78 2.56 -20.01
CA ASP A 82 1.41 2.83 -19.58
C ASP A 82 0.64 1.55 -19.27
N GLU A 83 -0.16 1.62 -18.20
CA GLU A 83 -1.00 0.54 -17.66
C GLU A 83 -0.31 -0.84 -17.57
N THR A 84 0.99 -0.90 -17.22
CA THR A 84 1.80 -2.13 -17.21
C THR A 84 1.18 -3.24 -16.35
N GLY A 85 0.55 -2.88 -15.22
CA GLY A 85 -0.18 -3.83 -14.38
C GLY A 85 -1.36 -4.49 -15.08
N LYS A 86 -2.05 -3.81 -16.01
CA LYS A 86 -3.10 -4.42 -16.85
C LYS A 86 -2.53 -5.43 -17.83
N TRP A 87 -1.39 -5.14 -18.46
CA TRP A 87 -0.71 -6.08 -19.34
C TRP A 87 -0.25 -7.34 -18.62
N ILE A 88 0.45 -7.20 -17.49
CA ILE A 88 0.91 -8.35 -16.68
C ILE A 88 -0.32 -9.13 -16.16
N GLY A 89 -1.35 -8.44 -15.69
CA GLY A 89 -2.59 -9.06 -15.24
C GLY A 89 -3.33 -9.84 -16.34
N HIS A 90 -3.27 -9.36 -17.58
CA HIS A 90 -3.78 -10.06 -18.76
C HIS A 90 -2.99 -11.33 -19.04
N LEU A 91 -1.66 -11.25 -19.14
CA LEU A 91 -0.79 -12.43 -19.32
C LEU A 91 -0.98 -13.47 -18.22
N MET A 92 -1.10 -13.03 -16.96
CA MET A 92 -1.41 -13.90 -15.84
C MET A 92 -2.78 -14.57 -16.00
N THR A 93 -3.80 -13.85 -16.43
CA THR A 93 -5.14 -14.43 -16.64
C THR A 93 -5.14 -15.47 -17.76
N GLU A 94 -4.55 -15.14 -18.91
CA GLU A 94 -4.50 -16.02 -20.08
C GLU A 94 -3.62 -17.26 -19.86
N SER A 95 -2.51 -17.12 -19.12
CA SER A 95 -1.62 -18.25 -18.80
C SER A 95 -2.29 -19.28 -17.88
N TRP A 96 -3.10 -18.83 -16.93
CA TRP A 96 -3.90 -19.71 -16.07
C TRP A 96 -5.11 -20.31 -16.80
N ALA A 97 -5.73 -19.58 -17.73
CA ALA A 97 -6.77 -20.11 -18.60
C ALA A 97 -6.22 -21.26 -19.48
N ALA A 98 -5.02 -21.09 -20.04
CA ALA A 98 -4.33 -22.09 -20.87
C ALA A 98 -4.14 -23.43 -20.15
N GLN A 99 -4.04 -23.46 -18.82
CA GLN A 99 -3.89 -24.69 -18.04
C GLN A 99 -5.06 -25.66 -18.21
N SER A 100 -6.24 -25.12 -18.56
CA SER A 100 -7.46 -25.87 -18.79
C SER A 100 -7.84 -25.99 -20.27
N ASP A 101 -7.18 -25.25 -21.15
CA ASP A 101 -7.50 -25.22 -22.58
C ASP A 101 -6.95 -26.47 -23.29
N PRO A 102 -7.80 -27.28 -23.96
CA PRO A 102 -7.37 -28.44 -24.72
C PRO A 102 -6.52 -28.10 -25.97
N ALA A 103 -6.45 -26.84 -26.39
CA ALA A 103 -5.62 -26.39 -27.50
C ALA A 103 -4.12 -26.45 -27.18
N TYR A 104 -3.75 -26.35 -25.90
CA TYR A 104 -2.39 -26.49 -25.40
C TYR A 104 -2.17 -27.85 -24.75
N ASN A 105 -1.07 -28.50 -25.12
CA ASN A 105 -0.62 -29.75 -24.51
C ASN A 105 0.07 -29.49 -23.15
N VAL A 106 0.40 -30.55 -22.41
CA VAL A 106 0.95 -30.45 -21.05
C VAL A 106 2.29 -29.69 -21.01
N ALA A 107 3.15 -29.85 -22.02
CA ALA A 107 4.41 -29.13 -22.09
C ALA A 107 4.17 -27.63 -22.35
N GLU A 108 3.34 -27.30 -23.35
CA GLU A 108 2.98 -25.91 -23.68
C GLU A 108 2.42 -25.17 -22.45
N ARG A 109 1.54 -25.82 -21.68
CA ARG A 109 0.98 -25.25 -20.45
C ARG A 109 2.03 -24.88 -19.41
N GLY A 110 3.06 -25.72 -19.24
CA GLY A 110 4.18 -25.45 -18.33
C GLY A 110 5.08 -24.33 -18.85
N GLN A 111 5.36 -24.33 -20.15
CA GLN A 111 6.16 -23.29 -20.83
C GLN A 111 5.51 -21.90 -20.69
N ILE A 112 4.18 -21.84 -20.89
CA ILE A 112 3.39 -20.61 -20.73
C ILE A 112 3.48 -20.09 -19.29
N LEU A 113 3.28 -20.94 -18.28
CA LEU A 113 3.41 -20.50 -16.88
C LEU A 113 4.82 -20.01 -16.55
N ALA A 114 5.86 -20.73 -16.98
CA ALA A 114 7.24 -20.31 -16.73
C ALA A 114 7.51 -18.94 -17.34
N PHE A 115 7.14 -18.73 -18.61
CA PHE A 115 7.28 -17.46 -19.30
C PHE A 115 6.52 -16.32 -18.60
N THR A 116 5.26 -16.52 -18.25
CA THR A 116 4.44 -15.46 -17.63
C THR A 116 4.96 -15.04 -16.25
N TYR A 117 5.39 -15.99 -15.41
CA TYR A 117 5.99 -15.64 -14.12
C TYR A 117 7.33 -14.92 -14.28
N GLY A 118 8.12 -15.27 -15.31
CA GLY A 118 9.29 -14.48 -15.68
C GLY A 118 8.93 -13.05 -16.08
N PHE A 119 7.88 -12.89 -16.90
CA PHE A 119 7.40 -11.58 -17.36
C PHE A 119 6.99 -10.66 -16.19
N ALA A 120 6.34 -11.22 -15.17
CA ALA A 120 6.04 -10.47 -13.95
C ALA A 120 7.30 -10.17 -13.10
N THR A 121 8.32 -11.03 -13.15
CA THR A 121 9.60 -10.80 -12.45
C THR A 121 10.42 -9.67 -13.08
N HIS A 122 10.33 -9.44 -14.40
CA HIS A 122 10.91 -8.26 -15.04
C HIS A 122 10.45 -6.96 -14.34
N ALA A 123 9.12 -6.76 -14.25
CA ALA A 123 8.52 -5.60 -13.60
C ALA A 123 8.91 -5.45 -12.13
N ALA A 124 9.18 -6.56 -11.42
CA ALA A 124 9.68 -6.54 -10.06
C ALA A 124 11.12 -5.98 -9.97
N GLY A 125 11.91 -6.13 -11.02
CA GLY A 125 13.22 -5.50 -11.18
C GLY A 125 13.08 -3.99 -11.35
N ASP A 126 12.34 -3.59 -12.37
CA ASP A 126 12.22 -2.20 -12.81
C ASP A 126 11.52 -1.28 -11.82
N MET A 127 10.52 -1.81 -11.11
CA MET A 127 9.87 -1.09 -10.00
C MET A 127 10.86 -0.47 -9.01
N TRP A 128 11.99 -1.12 -8.76
CA TRP A 128 13.04 -0.61 -7.86
C TRP A 128 14.15 0.11 -8.61
N ALA A 129 14.54 -0.41 -9.77
CA ALA A 129 15.67 0.10 -10.54
C ALA A 129 15.38 1.49 -11.10
N HIS A 130 14.20 1.76 -11.67
CA HIS A 130 13.89 3.05 -12.30
C HIS A 130 13.96 4.20 -11.31
N THR A 131 13.47 4.03 -10.08
CA THR A 131 13.59 5.11 -9.07
C THR A 131 15.04 5.50 -8.80
N PHE A 132 15.97 4.54 -8.89
CA PHE A 132 17.40 4.79 -8.74
C PHE A 132 18.03 5.37 -10.02
N VAL A 133 17.68 4.85 -11.19
CA VAL A 133 18.22 5.36 -12.47
C VAL A 133 17.72 6.77 -12.75
N ASN A 134 16.42 7.05 -12.53
CA ASN A 134 15.79 8.36 -12.72
C ASN A 134 16.47 9.47 -11.90
N ASP A 135 17.00 9.14 -10.71
CA ASP A 135 17.75 10.08 -9.87
C ASP A 135 19.08 10.52 -10.52
N PHE A 136 19.73 9.68 -11.32
CA PHE A 136 20.93 10.04 -12.09
C PHE A 136 20.63 10.49 -13.52
N ALA A 137 19.49 10.06 -14.09
CA ALA A 137 19.03 10.50 -15.40
C ALA A 137 18.33 11.86 -15.38
N HIS A 138 17.93 12.30 -14.18
CA HIS A 138 17.18 13.52 -13.90
C HIS A 138 15.76 13.52 -14.49
N GLY A 139 15.13 12.36 -14.54
CA GLY A 139 13.76 12.19 -15.01
C GLY A 139 13.50 10.77 -15.47
N ILE A 140 12.23 10.49 -15.74
CA ILE A 140 11.77 9.24 -16.33
C ILE A 140 12.15 9.19 -17.80
N PHE A 141 12.42 7.98 -18.30
CA PHE A 141 12.74 7.78 -19.70
C PHE A 141 11.66 8.38 -20.61
N PRO A 142 12.06 9.19 -21.60
CA PRO A 142 11.13 10.00 -22.37
C PRO A 142 10.50 9.25 -23.54
N ALA A 143 9.45 9.83 -24.12
CA ALA A 143 8.93 9.36 -25.40
C ALA A 143 10.00 9.41 -26.48
N VAL A 144 10.15 8.30 -27.20
CA VAL A 144 11.12 8.16 -28.27
C VAL A 144 10.88 9.13 -29.42
N GLY A 145 9.62 9.45 -29.74
CA GLY A 145 9.29 10.53 -30.66
C GLY A 145 9.83 11.89 -30.19
N ASP A 146 9.92 12.08 -28.87
CA ASP A 146 10.46 13.28 -28.24
C ASP A 146 11.99 13.25 -28.15
N ILE A 147 12.64 12.09 -28.02
CA ILE A 147 14.12 11.96 -28.05
C ILE A 147 14.71 12.59 -29.33
N VAL A 148 14.07 12.34 -30.48
CA VAL A 148 14.51 12.88 -31.78
C VAL A 148 13.99 14.29 -32.07
N THR A 149 13.23 14.90 -31.16
CA THR A 149 12.64 16.24 -31.36
C THR A 149 12.88 17.23 -30.22
N ASP A 150 13.39 16.78 -29.07
CA ASP A 150 13.73 17.56 -27.89
C ASP A 150 15.09 17.12 -27.30
N VAL A 151 16.01 18.06 -27.16
CA VAL A 151 17.36 17.79 -26.65
C VAL A 151 17.36 17.44 -25.17
N ASP A 152 16.46 18.04 -24.36
CA ASP A 152 16.41 17.79 -22.92
C ASP A 152 15.95 16.34 -22.66
N LYS A 153 15.03 15.85 -23.50
CA LYS A 153 14.58 14.45 -23.48
C LYS A 153 15.70 13.52 -23.96
N ALA A 154 16.42 13.86 -25.02
CA ALA A 154 17.57 13.06 -25.47
C ALA A 154 18.66 12.93 -24.40
N GLU A 155 18.91 13.98 -23.60
CA GLU A 155 19.84 13.93 -22.47
C GLU A 155 19.40 12.93 -21.39
N ILE A 156 18.12 12.95 -20.99
CA ILE A 156 17.57 11.99 -20.02
C ILE A 156 17.75 10.55 -20.53
N ALA A 157 17.39 10.29 -21.79
CA ALA A 157 17.51 8.97 -22.39
C ALA A 157 18.97 8.46 -22.41
N LEU A 158 19.93 9.32 -22.77
CA LEU A 158 21.34 8.95 -22.80
C LEU A 158 21.90 8.66 -21.40
N ARG A 159 21.51 9.44 -20.39
CA ARG A 159 21.92 9.17 -19.00
C ARG A 159 21.36 7.85 -18.49
N HIS A 160 20.09 7.52 -18.77
CA HIS A 160 19.49 6.22 -18.51
C HIS A 160 20.38 5.08 -19.03
N ILE A 161 20.61 5.07 -20.35
CA ILE A 161 21.41 4.05 -21.05
C ILE A 161 22.81 3.89 -20.43
N ILE A 162 23.44 4.99 -20.03
CA ILE A 162 24.79 4.97 -19.44
C ILE A 162 24.76 4.39 -18.01
N VAL A 163 23.82 4.83 -17.16
CA VAL A 163 23.70 4.38 -15.77
C VAL A 163 23.32 2.90 -15.71
N GLU A 164 22.31 2.50 -16.48
CA GLU A 164 21.86 1.11 -16.64
C GLU A 164 22.99 0.25 -17.18
N GLY A 165 23.71 0.77 -18.18
CA GLY A 165 24.89 0.14 -18.73
C GLY A 165 25.97 -0.11 -17.68
N TYR A 166 26.25 0.87 -16.84
CA TYR A 166 27.24 0.75 -15.77
C TYR A 166 26.84 -0.26 -14.70
N ILE A 167 25.57 -0.26 -14.28
CA ILE A 167 25.04 -1.27 -13.34
C ILE A 167 25.15 -2.67 -13.95
N GLY A 168 24.80 -2.81 -15.23
CA GLY A 168 24.95 -4.05 -15.98
C GLY A 168 26.40 -4.55 -16.00
N ASP A 169 27.35 -3.66 -16.34
CA ASP A 169 28.78 -3.96 -16.37
C ASP A 169 29.33 -4.41 -15.01
N ALA A 170 28.81 -3.85 -13.92
CA ALA A 170 29.18 -4.22 -12.55
C ALA A 170 28.36 -5.40 -11.99
N THR A 171 27.45 -6.00 -12.78
CA THR A 171 26.64 -7.14 -12.32
C THR A 171 27.48 -8.41 -12.29
N SER A 172 27.34 -9.19 -11.21
CA SER A 172 28.15 -10.40 -11.03
C SER A 172 28.05 -11.36 -12.22
N GLY A 173 29.21 -11.70 -12.78
CA GLY A 173 29.32 -12.63 -13.91
C GLY A 173 29.01 -11.99 -15.26
N TYR A 174 28.68 -10.71 -15.34
CA TYR A 174 28.72 -9.97 -16.59
C TYR A 174 30.13 -9.42 -16.79
N ASP A 175 30.58 -9.31 -18.04
CA ASP A 175 31.83 -8.64 -18.39
C ASP A 175 31.59 -7.84 -19.66
N GLY A 176 31.51 -6.53 -19.47
CA GLY A 176 31.37 -5.54 -20.53
C GLY A 176 32.67 -5.21 -21.24
N ASN A 177 33.82 -5.82 -20.86
CA ASN A 177 35.10 -5.53 -21.49
C ASN A 177 35.27 -6.33 -22.81
N PRO A 178 35.28 -5.66 -23.98
CA PRO A 178 35.46 -6.31 -25.26
C PRO A 178 36.93 -6.70 -25.55
N ASP A 179 37.90 -6.34 -24.69
CA ASP A 179 39.33 -6.63 -24.87
C ASP A 179 39.66 -8.11 -24.60
N ARG A 180 39.26 -8.93 -25.58
CA ARG A 180 39.67 -10.30 -25.86
C ARG A 180 41.05 -10.68 -25.31
N THR A 181 41.08 -11.34 -24.16
CA THR A 181 42.33 -11.91 -23.65
C THR A 181 42.63 -13.24 -24.35
N LEU A 182 43.87 -13.46 -24.79
CA LEU A 182 44.27 -14.73 -25.40
C LEU A 182 44.36 -15.84 -24.32
N LEU A 183 43.55 -16.89 -24.43
CA LEU A 183 43.59 -18.06 -23.56
C LEU A 183 44.88 -18.87 -23.76
N ALA A 184 45.24 -19.68 -22.76
CA ALA A 184 46.48 -20.44 -22.75
C ALA A 184 46.59 -21.52 -23.84
N ASP A 185 45.45 -21.91 -24.43
CA ASP A 185 45.34 -22.84 -25.56
C ASP A 185 45.39 -22.15 -26.93
N GLY A 186 45.47 -20.81 -26.95
CA GLY A 186 45.49 -20.00 -28.17
C GLY A 186 44.11 -19.62 -28.68
N ASP A 187 43.06 -19.93 -27.93
CA ASP A 187 41.70 -19.40 -28.14
C ASP A 187 41.62 -17.95 -27.62
N VAL A 188 40.56 -17.24 -27.99
CA VAL A 188 40.23 -15.93 -27.44
C VAL A 188 39.21 -16.15 -26.34
N SER A 189 39.42 -15.54 -25.17
CA SER A 189 38.53 -15.64 -24.03
C SER A 189 37.08 -15.33 -24.43
N SER A 190 36.18 -16.30 -24.26
CA SER A 190 34.73 -16.09 -24.22
C SER A 190 34.24 -15.84 -22.79
N ASP A 191 35.17 -15.58 -21.88
CA ASP A 191 35.00 -15.77 -20.42
C ASP A 191 34.44 -14.54 -19.73
N SER A 192 33.63 -13.79 -20.47
CA SER A 192 33.17 -12.48 -20.07
C SER A 192 31.77 -12.58 -19.45
N THR A 193 30.78 -12.99 -20.23
CA THR A 193 29.38 -13.13 -19.79
C THR A 193 28.90 -14.56 -20.10
N PRO A 194 28.40 -15.33 -19.11
CA PRO A 194 27.85 -16.66 -19.33
C PRO A 194 26.72 -16.64 -20.36
N ALA A 195 26.70 -17.66 -21.22
CA ALA A 195 25.57 -17.89 -22.13
C ALA A 195 24.28 -18.12 -21.33
N ILE A 196 23.18 -17.50 -21.78
CA ILE A 196 21.86 -17.67 -21.20
C ILE A 196 20.95 -18.27 -22.26
N ALA A 197 20.33 -19.41 -21.94
CA ALA A 197 19.47 -20.12 -22.88
C ALA A 197 18.03 -19.59 -22.80
N PHE A 198 17.54 -19.03 -23.90
CA PHE A 198 16.17 -18.51 -23.99
C PHE A 198 15.31 -19.37 -24.90
N ASP A 199 14.07 -19.64 -24.48
CA ASP A 199 13.00 -20.22 -25.31
C ASP A 199 11.68 -19.50 -25.06
N ALA A 200 10.82 -19.38 -26.07
CA ALA A 200 9.55 -18.66 -25.96
C ALA A 200 8.34 -19.51 -26.37
N PRO A 201 7.16 -19.34 -25.74
CA PRO A 201 5.94 -20.04 -26.13
C PRO A 201 5.28 -19.33 -27.32
N ASN A 202 5.93 -19.33 -28.49
CA ASN A 202 5.60 -18.50 -29.66
C ASN A 202 4.11 -18.49 -30.03
N ARG A 203 3.49 -19.68 -30.08
CA ARG A 203 2.06 -19.81 -30.39
C ARG A 203 1.18 -19.07 -29.39
N TRP A 204 1.47 -19.19 -28.09
CA TRP A 204 0.70 -18.50 -27.05
C TRP A 204 0.94 -16.99 -27.07
N ILE A 205 2.18 -16.55 -27.34
CA ILE A 205 2.49 -15.13 -27.56
C ILE A 205 1.64 -14.58 -28.71
N TYR A 206 1.51 -15.33 -29.81
CA TYR A 206 0.63 -14.94 -30.91
C TYR A 206 -0.83 -14.85 -30.45
N ASP A 207 -1.36 -15.93 -29.87
CA ASP A 207 -2.77 -16.04 -29.46
C ASP A 207 -3.17 -14.91 -28.47
N VAL A 208 -2.25 -14.40 -27.65
CA VAL A 208 -2.53 -13.43 -26.58
C VAL A 208 -2.17 -11.98 -26.93
N LEU A 209 -1.09 -11.74 -27.68
CA LEU A 209 -0.58 -10.38 -27.93
C LEU A 209 -0.66 -9.95 -29.39
N VAL A 210 -0.47 -10.86 -30.34
CA VAL A 210 -0.26 -10.51 -31.76
C VAL A 210 -1.52 -10.71 -32.60
N ASP A 211 -2.34 -11.71 -32.30
CA ASP A 211 -3.58 -11.98 -33.05
C ASP A 211 -4.47 -10.73 -33.05
N PRO A 212 -4.79 -10.15 -34.23
CA PRO A 212 -5.65 -8.97 -34.31
C PRO A 212 -7.03 -9.20 -33.71
N ASP A 213 -7.56 -10.42 -33.74
CA ASP A 213 -8.88 -10.76 -33.21
C ASP A 213 -8.90 -10.91 -31.67
N THR A 214 -7.73 -10.94 -31.01
CA THR A 214 -7.62 -11.01 -29.56
C THR A 214 -7.84 -9.63 -28.92
N PRO A 215 -8.79 -9.49 -27.98
CA PRO A 215 -8.97 -8.25 -27.23
C PRO A 215 -7.80 -7.98 -26.29
N LEU A 216 -7.16 -6.82 -26.44
CA LEU A 216 -6.07 -6.39 -25.58
C LEU A 216 -6.59 -5.79 -24.26
N PRO A 217 -5.75 -5.69 -23.21
CA PRO A 217 -6.12 -5.07 -21.95
C PRO A 217 -6.16 -3.53 -21.98
N VAL A 218 -5.58 -2.91 -23.00
CA VAL A 218 -5.55 -1.47 -23.30
C VAL A 218 -5.86 -1.32 -24.80
N GLY A 219 -6.63 -0.30 -25.22
CA GLY A 219 -7.07 -0.17 -26.62
C GLY A 219 -8.06 -1.28 -27.00
N ARG A 220 -8.99 -1.60 -26.09
CA ARG A 220 -9.78 -2.84 -26.18
C ARG A 220 -10.93 -2.69 -27.17
N CYS A 221 -10.86 -3.45 -28.25
CA CYS A 221 -11.99 -3.59 -29.17
C CYS A 221 -13.30 -4.01 -28.49
N GLY A 222 -14.33 -3.20 -28.71
CA GLY A 222 -15.72 -3.44 -28.33
C GLY A 222 -16.09 -2.98 -26.93
N ASP A 223 -15.28 -2.11 -26.30
CA ASP A 223 -15.58 -1.51 -25.00
C ASP A 223 -16.26 -0.13 -25.11
N GLY A 224 -16.24 0.48 -26.31
CA GLY A 224 -16.89 1.74 -26.63
C GLY A 224 -16.17 2.97 -26.06
N LEU A 225 -14.91 2.83 -25.67
CA LEU A 225 -14.01 3.94 -25.32
C LEU A 225 -13.31 4.47 -26.59
N ASP A 226 -12.74 5.66 -26.48
CA ASP A 226 -11.93 6.34 -27.50
C ASP A 226 -10.56 6.54 -26.84
N ASP A 227 -9.81 5.44 -26.80
CA ASP A 227 -8.58 5.28 -26.01
C ASP A 227 -7.42 6.12 -26.59
N ASP A 228 -7.45 6.42 -27.90
CA ASP A 228 -6.44 7.25 -28.58
C ASP A 228 -6.85 8.73 -28.77
N GLN A 229 -8.08 9.08 -28.35
CA GLN A 229 -8.66 10.43 -28.38
C GLN A 229 -8.73 11.04 -29.79
N ASP A 230 -8.85 10.21 -30.82
CA ASP A 230 -9.01 10.68 -32.20
C ASP A 230 -10.45 11.15 -32.50
N GLY A 231 -11.39 10.83 -31.61
CA GLY A 231 -12.80 11.21 -31.66
C GLY A 231 -13.76 10.12 -32.14
N GLU A 232 -13.29 8.90 -32.43
CA GLU A 232 -14.12 7.76 -32.83
C GLU A 232 -13.81 6.48 -32.02
N PRO A 233 -14.73 6.05 -31.15
CA PRO A 233 -14.60 4.81 -30.38
C PRO A 233 -14.55 3.50 -31.21
N ASP A 234 -13.84 2.51 -30.68
CA ASP A 234 -13.55 1.17 -31.24
C ASP A 234 -13.12 1.17 -32.71
N ASP A 235 -12.30 2.15 -33.07
CA ASP A 235 -11.75 2.37 -34.39
C ASP A 235 -10.64 1.33 -34.71
N GLY A 236 -10.46 0.97 -35.98
CA GLY A 236 -9.41 0.02 -36.36
C GLY A 236 -9.61 -1.44 -35.89
N CYS A 237 -10.74 -1.75 -35.23
CA CYS A 237 -11.04 -3.10 -34.73
C CYS A 237 -11.47 -4.10 -35.81
N PRO A 238 -11.04 -5.37 -35.77
CA PRO A 238 -11.42 -6.36 -36.79
C PRO A 238 -12.94 -6.54 -36.95
N GLY A 239 -13.39 -6.79 -38.18
CA GLY A 239 -14.70 -7.37 -38.44
C GLY A 239 -15.91 -6.42 -38.47
N GLY A 240 -15.77 -5.10 -38.28
CA GLY A 240 -16.95 -4.23 -38.38
C GLY A 240 -16.89 -2.77 -37.94
N GLY A 241 -15.93 -2.36 -37.10
CA GLY A 241 -15.81 -0.99 -36.58
C GLY A 241 -15.48 0.03 -37.67
N PRO A 242 -15.66 1.34 -37.44
CA PRO A 242 -15.10 2.36 -38.32
C PRO A 242 -13.58 2.21 -38.43
N PHE A 243 -13.03 2.64 -39.55
CA PHE A 243 -11.60 2.95 -39.67
C PHE A 243 -11.55 4.45 -39.90
N THR A 244 -11.09 5.23 -38.92
CA THR A 244 -10.84 6.64 -39.16
C THR A 244 -9.63 6.77 -40.07
N VAL A 245 -9.65 7.84 -40.87
CA VAL A 245 -8.48 8.19 -41.69
C VAL A 245 -7.62 9.10 -40.82
N GLY A 246 -6.88 8.47 -39.92
CA GLY A 246 -5.86 9.02 -39.03
C GLY A 246 -4.74 7.99 -38.89
N ASP A 247 -3.53 8.43 -38.49
CA ASP A 247 -2.32 7.59 -38.53
C ASP A 247 -2.28 6.50 -37.43
N LYS A 248 -3.39 6.17 -36.73
CA LYS A 248 -3.41 5.25 -35.59
C LYS A 248 -4.74 4.47 -35.46
N PRO A 249 -4.71 3.13 -35.32
CA PRO A 249 -5.86 2.31 -34.97
C PRO A 249 -5.94 2.00 -33.46
N GLU A 250 -7.14 1.82 -32.92
CA GLU A 250 -7.36 1.73 -31.47
C GLU A 250 -6.81 0.48 -30.74
N PRO A 251 -6.58 -0.68 -31.38
CA PRO A 251 -5.64 -1.65 -30.81
C PRO A 251 -4.25 -1.49 -31.44
N VAL A 252 -3.35 -0.85 -30.70
CA VAL A 252 -1.92 -0.71 -31.06
C VAL A 252 -1.14 -1.94 -30.62
N ARG A 253 -0.42 -2.57 -31.56
CA ARG A 253 0.44 -3.76 -31.30
C ARG A 253 1.92 -3.47 -31.57
N GLY A 254 2.29 -2.21 -31.50
CA GLY A 254 3.64 -1.74 -31.77
C GLY A 254 3.92 -1.56 -33.27
N PRO A 255 4.89 -0.70 -33.64
CA PRO A 255 5.13 -0.27 -35.01
C PRO A 255 5.33 -1.41 -36.02
N LEU A 256 6.09 -2.46 -35.66
CA LEU A 256 6.41 -3.55 -36.58
C LEU A 256 5.19 -4.43 -36.89
N ILE A 257 4.44 -4.86 -35.88
CA ILE A 257 3.22 -5.66 -36.08
C ILE A 257 2.17 -4.81 -36.80
N ASP A 258 2.02 -3.55 -36.39
CA ASP A 258 1.04 -2.65 -36.97
C ASP A 258 1.29 -2.36 -38.45
N TYR A 259 2.55 -2.28 -38.88
CA TYR A 259 2.93 -2.22 -40.30
C TYR A 259 2.36 -3.39 -41.10
N PHE A 260 2.50 -4.63 -40.60
CA PHE A 260 2.00 -5.81 -41.30
C PHE A 260 0.47 -5.93 -41.24
N LEU A 261 -0.17 -5.47 -40.17
CA LEU A 261 -1.63 -5.40 -40.07
C LEU A 261 -2.22 -4.37 -41.05
N ASP A 262 -1.56 -3.23 -41.23
CA ASP A 262 -1.96 -2.21 -42.20
C ASP A 262 -1.79 -2.72 -43.62
N LEU A 263 -0.64 -3.33 -43.93
CA LEU A 263 -0.40 -3.98 -45.21
C LEU A 263 -1.47 -5.05 -45.49
N ARG A 264 -1.75 -5.93 -44.53
CA ARG A 264 -2.80 -6.95 -44.65
C ARG A 264 -4.16 -6.33 -44.93
N SER A 265 -4.52 -5.25 -44.23
CA SER A 265 -5.77 -4.52 -44.45
C SER A 265 -5.87 -3.96 -45.86
N ASP A 266 -4.80 -3.36 -46.39
CA ASP A 266 -4.75 -2.86 -47.77
C ASP A 266 -4.90 -4.00 -48.79
N LEU A 267 -4.26 -5.15 -48.57
CA LEU A 267 -4.40 -6.33 -49.42
C LEU A 267 -5.84 -6.87 -49.41
N GLN A 268 -6.51 -6.88 -48.27
CA GLN A 268 -7.91 -7.30 -48.14
C GLN A 268 -8.82 -6.40 -48.98
N ILE A 269 -8.62 -5.07 -48.93
CA ILE A 269 -9.38 -4.11 -49.75
C ILE A 269 -9.15 -4.39 -51.23
N GLN A 270 -7.90 -4.50 -51.66
CA GLN A 270 -7.56 -4.73 -53.06
C GLN A 270 -8.12 -6.05 -53.57
N LYS A 271 -8.08 -7.11 -52.76
CA LYS A 271 -8.73 -8.39 -53.06
C LYS A 271 -10.23 -8.23 -53.26
N ALA A 272 -10.93 -7.49 -52.39
CA ALA A 272 -12.37 -7.28 -52.51
C ALA A 272 -12.75 -6.40 -53.70
N VAL A 273 -11.96 -5.35 -53.98
CA VAL A 273 -12.11 -4.49 -55.17
C VAL A 273 -12.07 -5.36 -56.44
N ARG A 274 -11.10 -6.27 -56.55
CA ARG A 274 -10.96 -7.18 -57.68
C ARG A 274 -12.07 -8.23 -57.76
N GLN A 275 -12.51 -8.75 -56.62
CA GLN A 275 -13.64 -9.67 -56.58
C GLN A 275 -14.95 -8.98 -57.01
N ALA A 276 -15.15 -7.72 -56.63
CA ALA A 276 -16.31 -6.93 -57.01
C ALA A 276 -16.32 -6.60 -58.51
N ASP A 277 -15.16 -6.19 -59.03
CA ASP A 277 -14.92 -5.95 -60.47
C ASP A 277 -15.22 -7.21 -61.30
N ARG A 278 -14.58 -8.35 -60.96
CA ARG A 278 -14.80 -9.66 -61.61
C ARG A 278 -16.24 -10.16 -61.55
N SER A 279 -17.04 -9.69 -60.59
CA SER A 279 -18.42 -10.14 -60.40
C SER A 279 -19.43 -9.24 -61.13
N TYR A 280 -18.98 -8.18 -61.78
CA TYR A 280 -19.81 -7.21 -62.48
C TYR A 280 -19.59 -7.34 -63.99
N ASP A 281 -20.67 -7.58 -64.76
CA ASP A 281 -20.60 -7.64 -66.23
C ASP A 281 -20.63 -6.21 -66.84
N ASP A 282 -19.50 -5.73 -67.31
CA ASP A 282 -19.24 -4.46 -67.98
C ASP A 282 -19.84 -4.41 -69.40
N CYS A 283 -20.47 -3.27 -69.69
CA CYS A 283 -20.82 -2.95 -71.06
C CYS A 283 -19.62 -2.44 -71.85
N ALA A 284 -19.61 -2.70 -73.17
CA ALA A 284 -18.59 -2.17 -74.05
C ALA A 284 -18.79 -0.65 -74.24
N LEU A 285 -17.76 0.16 -73.97
CA LEU A 285 -17.80 1.64 -74.11
C LEU A 285 -18.12 2.16 -75.53
N ILE A 286 -18.12 1.27 -76.53
CA ILE A 286 -18.61 1.58 -77.88
C ILE A 286 -20.13 1.68 -77.97
N ASP A 287 -20.85 1.16 -76.98
CA ASP A 287 -22.30 1.26 -76.85
C ASP A 287 -22.69 2.66 -76.31
N PRO A 288 -23.56 3.41 -76.99
CA PRO A 288 -23.90 4.78 -76.62
C PRO A 288 -24.62 4.92 -75.27
N ASP A 289 -25.20 3.82 -74.75
CA ASP A 289 -25.87 3.79 -73.45
C ASP A 289 -24.94 3.29 -72.32
N CYS A 290 -23.66 3.05 -72.60
CA CYS A 290 -22.65 2.57 -71.67
C CYS A 290 -21.80 3.72 -71.08
N TYR A 291 -21.67 3.78 -69.75
CA TYR A 291 -20.93 4.84 -69.06
C TYR A 291 -19.99 4.29 -68.00
N ALA A 292 -18.75 4.78 -67.98
CA ALA A 292 -17.83 4.54 -66.88
C ALA A 292 -18.37 5.16 -65.57
N ARG A 293 -18.35 4.36 -64.51
CA ARG A 293 -18.79 4.73 -63.16
C ARG A 293 -17.75 4.25 -62.17
N THR A 294 -17.39 5.13 -61.24
CA THR A 294 -16.71 4.71 -60.02
C THR A 294 -17.71 4.00 -59.13
N ALA A 295 -17.42 2.75 -58.77
CA ALA A 295 -18.12 2.00 -57.76
C ALA A 295 -17.25 1.87 -56.51
N THR A 296 -17.89 1.75 -55.36
CA THR A 296 -17.22 1.55 -54.07
C THR A 296 -17.56 0.16 -53.55
N VAL A 297 -16.56 -0.54 -53.03
CA VAL A 297 -16.73 -1.74 -52.21
C VAL A 297 -16.30 -1.41 -50.79
N THR A 298 -17.09 -1.84 -49.82
CA THR A 298 -16.78 -1.69 -48.39
C THR A 298 -16.73 -3.09 -47.79
N ILE A 299 -15.64 -3.40 -47.09
CA ILE A 299 -15.43 -4.69 -46.44
C ILE A 299 -14.94 -4.50 -45.01
N GLY A 300 -15.18 -5.49 -44.16
CA GLY A 300 -14.46 -5.63 -42.91
C GLY A 300 -13.05 -6.13 -43.18
N THR A 301 -12.07 -5.42 -42.63
CA THR A 301 -10.66 -5.79 -42.64
C THR A 301 -10.21 -6.08 -41.19
N VAL A 302 -8.92 -6.33 -41.04
CA VAL A 302 -8.24 -6.43 -39.75
C VAL A 302 -8.06 -5.08 -39.07
N ARG A 303 -8.30 -3.99 -39.81
CA ARG A 303 -8.33 -2.60 -39.34
C ARG A 303 -9.72 -2.00 -39.52
N GLY A 304 -10.77 -2.71 -39.11
CA GLY A 304 -12.14 -2.22 -39.28
C GLY A 304 -12.65 -2.15 -40.71
N GLN A 305 -13.75 -1.41 -40.90
CA GLN A 305 -14.43 -1.24 -42.18
C GLN A 305 -13.70 -0.24 -43.05
N ARG A 306 -13.13 -0.74 -44.15
CA ARG A 306 -12.45 0.09 -45.14
C ARG A 306 -13.09 -0.03 -46.51
N SER A 307 -12.95 1.02 -47.30
CA SER A 307 -13.58 1.13 -48.62
C SER A 307 -12.56 1.31 -49.73
N GLY A 308 -12.69 0.51 -50.79
CA GLY A 308 -11.93 0.67 -52.02
C GLY A 308 -12.84 1.13 -53.16
N THR A 309 -12.26 1.70 -54.21
CA THR A 309 -13.01 2.08 -55.42
C THR A 309 -12.50 1.35 -56.66
N TYR A 310 -13.41 0.97 -57.55
CA TYR A 310 -13.10 0.44 -58.88
C TYR A 310 -13.90 1.16 -59.96
N GLN A 311 -13.43 1.08 -61.19
CA GLN A 311 -14.16 1.55 -62.36
C GLN A 311 -14.97 0.39 -62.91
N ARG A 312 -16.24 0.63 -63.20
CA ARG A 312 -17.11 -0.29 -63.94
C ARG A 312 -17.84 0.43 -65.05
N ASN A 313 -18.20 -0.27 -66.11
CA ASN A 313 -18.95 0.25 -67.24
C ASN A 313 -20.41 -0.16 -67.13
N GLU A 314 -21.26 0.80 -66.76
CA GLU A 314 -22.67 0.56 -66.45
C GLU A 314 -23.60 1.02 -67.57
N CYS A 315 -24.58 0.17 -67.90
CA CYS A 315 -25.67 0.47 -68.82
C CYS A 315 -26.72 1.40 -68.22
N ILE A 316 -26.92 2.58 -68.79
CA ILE A 316 -27.90 3.55 -68.29
C ILE A 316 -28.86 3.97 -69.42
N GLY A 317 -30.15 3.70 -69.23
CA GLY A 317 -31.22 4.16 -70.14
C GLY A 317 -31.48 3.27 -71.36
N ALA A 318 -30.75 2.15 -71.49
CA ALA A 318 -30.95 1.19 -72.57
C ALA A 318 -32.34 0.51 -72.51
N THR A 319 -33.02 0.42 -73.64
CA THR A 319 -34.34 -0.26 -73.77
C THR A 319 -34.26 -1.68 -74.33
N ILE A 320 -33.10 -2.08 -74.87
CA ILE A 320 -32.86 -3.41 -75.49
C ILE A 320 -31.65 -4.13 -74.85
N GLY A 321 -31.00 -3.53 -73.84
CA GLY A 321 -29.72 -3.98 -73.25
C GLY A 321 -28.50 -3.42 -73.98
N CYS A 322 -27.33 -3.34 -73.34
CA CYS A 322 -26.09 -2.92 -74.00
C CYS A 322 -25.30 -4.11 -74.53
N LEU A 323 -24.35 -3.81 -75.42
CA LEU A 323 -23.29 -4.73 -75.82
C LEU A 323 -22.39 -5.06 -74.62
N PRO A 324 -22.19 -6.34 -74.25
CA PRO A 324 -21.20 -6.74 -73.26
C PRO A 324 -19.78 -6.49 -73.78
N ASP A 325 -18.82 -6.20 -72.89
CA ASP A 325 -17.43 -6.03 -73.28
C ASP A 325 -16.85 -7.38 -73.79
N PRO A 326 -16.34 -7.45 -75.04
CA PRO A 326 -15.81 -8.68 -75.60
C PRO A 326 -14.49 -9.14 -74.98
N PHE A 327 -13.82 -8.31 -74.18
CA PHE A 327 -12.55 -8.62 -73.53
C PHE A 327 -12.69 -8.98 -72.04
N GLU A 328 -13.82 -8.64 -71.42
CA GLU A 328 -14.11 -8.87 -70.00
C GLU A 328 -14.02 -10.34 -69.61
N ALA A 329 -14.65 -11.25 -70.37
CA ALA A 329 -14.57 -12.68 -70.06
C ALA A 329 -13.13 -13.23 -70.06
N GLY A 330 -12.19 -12.59 -70.78
CA GLY A 330 -10.77 -12.92 -70.75
C GLY A 330 -10.02 -12.28 -69.57
N ASP A 331 -10.41 -11.07 -69.18
CA ASP A 331 -9.92 -10.37 -67.99
C ASP A 331 -10.31 -11.13 -66.71
N ASP A 332 -11.58 -11.50 -66.58
CA ASP A 332 -12.13 -12.18 -65.41
C ASP A 332 -11.62 -13.61 -65.23
N LEU A 333 -11.60 -14.39 -66.32
CA LEU A 333 -11.24 -15.82 -66.25
C LEU A 333 -9.75 -16.04 -65.99
N ILE A 334 -8.88 -15.12 -66.44
CA ILE A 334 -7.43 -15.32 -66.41
C ILE A 334 -6.74 -14.28 -65.53
N PHE A 335 -6.97 -12.99 -65.74
CA PHE A 335 -6.21 -11.93 -65.06
C PHE A 335 -6.67 -11.75 -63.60
N GLN A 336 -7.96 -11.49 -63.38
CA GLN A 336 -8.51 -11.24 -62.04
C GLN A 336 -8.33 -12.46 -61.12
N ASN A 337 -8.49 -13.69 -61.63
CA ASN A 337 -8.30 -14.91 -60.84
C ASN A 337 -6.85 -15.12 -60.35
N ILE A 338 -5.85 -14.80 -61.18
CA ILE A 338 -4.44 -14.94 -60.80
C ILE A 338 -4.07 -13.85 -59.77
N VAL A 339 -4.55 -12.62 -59.94
CA VAL A 339 -4.33 -11.53 -58.99
C VAL A 339 -4.97 -11.84 -57.64
N ILE A 340 -6.24 -12.26 -57.63
CA ILE A 340 -6.93 -12.63 -56.39
C ILE A 340 -6.22 -13.79 -55.68
N ALA A 341 -5.71 -14.78 -56.42
CA ALA A 341 -4.95 -15.89 -55.83
C ALA A 341 -3.61 -15.43 -55.24
N TYR A 342 -2.89 -14.53 -55.91
CA TYR A 342 -1.64 -13.96 -55.39
C TYR A 342 -1.88 -13.10 -54.14
N LEU A 343 -2.87 -12.20 -54.17
CA LEU A 343 -3.24 -11.40 -53.00
C LEU A 343 -3.68 -12.29 -51.83
N ASN A 344 -4.37 -13.41 -52.10
CA ASN A 344 -4.71 -14.36 -51.05
C ASN A 344 -3.48 -15.03 -50.45
N ALA A 345 -2.57 -15.54 -51.28
CA ALA A 345 -1.34 -16.16 -50.79
C ALA A 345 -0.51 -15.18 -49.95
N TRP A 346 -0.39 -13.93 -50.39
CA TRP A 346 0.31 -12.90 -49.63
C TRP A 346 -0.36 -12.57 -48.27
N ILE A 347 -1.70 -12.52 -48.23
CA ILE A 347 -2.42 -12.41 -46.95
C ILE A 347 -2.13 -13.63 -46.07
N ASP A 348 -2.15 -14.84 -46.63
CA ASP A 348 -1.87 -16.08 -45.90
C ASP A 348 -0.40 -16.10 -45.39
N ASP A 349 0.54 -15.52 -46.13
CA ASP A 349 1.96 -15.39 -45.73
C ASP A 349 2.13 -14.42 -44.56
N ILE A 350 1.41 -13.29 -44.56
CA ILE A 350 1.37 -12.36 -43.43
C ILE A 350 0.79 -13.07 -42.20
N ASP A 351 -0.32 -13.78 -42.35
CA ASP A 351 -0.95 -14.52 -41.25
C ASP A 351 0.02 -15.58 -40.67
N ALA A 352 0.67 -16.37 -41.52
CA ALA A 352 1.65 -17.38 -41.10
C ALA A 352 2.90 -16.78 -40.42
N GLY A 353 3.34 -15.59 -40.86
CA GLY A 353 4.47 -14.90 -40.24
C GLY A 353 4.11 -14.29 -38.89
N LEU A 354 2.91 -13.74 -38.74
CA LEU A 354 2.40 -13.24 -37.45
C LEU A 354 2.21 -14.39 -36.45
N GLU A 355 1.74 -15.56 -36.88
CA GLU A 355 1.63 -16.76 -36.02
C GLU A 355 2.97 -17.19 -35.39
N GLU A 356 4.10 -16.88 -36.04
CA GLU A 356 5.45 -17.19 -35.56
C GLU A 356 6.17 -15.95 -35.00
N TRP A 357 5.47 -14.83 -34.78
CA TRP A 357 6.08 -13.55 -34.41
C TRP A 357 6.84 -13.58 -33.08
N GLY A 358 6.48 -14.47 -32.15
CA GLY A 358 7.26 -14.69 -30.92
C GLY A 358 8.73 -15.06 -31.18
N ARG A 359 9.06 -15.57 -32.38
CA ARG A 359 10.46 -15.79 -32.81
C ARG A 359 11.23 -14.50 -33.06
N VAL A 360 10.55 -13.41 -33.43
CA VAL A 360 11.17 -12.09 -33.54
C VAL A 360 11.63 -11.63 -32.17
N GLY A 361 10.74 -11.65 -31.17
CA GLY A 361 11.11 -11.32 -29.79
C GLY A 361 12.20 -12.24 -29.22
N LEU A 362 12.13 -13.55 -29.49
CA LEU A 362 13.16 -14.50 -29.06
C LEU A 362 14.52 -14.25 -29.74
N GLY A 363 14.52 -13.95 -31.04
CA GLY A 363 15.73 -13.63 -31.79
C GLY A 363 16.38 -12.33 -31.29
N SER A 364 15.58 -11.29 -31.07
CA SER A 364 16.05 -10.03 -30.47
C SER A 364 16.61 -10.24 -29.06
N THR A 365 15.91 -11.02 -28.24
CA THR A 365 16.35 -11.39 -26.88
C THR A 365 17.70 -12.09 -26.91
N ARG A 366 17.90 -13.08 -27.79
CA ARG A 366 19.19 -13.76 -27.91
C ARG A 366 20.28 -12.84 -28.41
N ALA A 367 19.98 -12.04 -29.43
CA ALA A 367 20.97 -11.15 -30.03
C ALA A 367 21.52 -10.12 -29.05
N LEU A 368 20.66 -9.59 -28.19
CA LEU A 368 21.03 -8.56 -27.22
C LEU A 368 21.62 -9.14 -25.93
N PHE A 369 21.16 -10.34 -25.51
CA PHE A 369 21.37 -10.78 -24.12
C PHE A 369 22.00 -12.16 -23.96
N ASP A 370 22.14 -12.95 -25.03
CA ASP A 370 22.92 -14.18 -25.01
C ASP A 370 24.33 -13.90 -25.55
N ALA A 371 25.33 -13.88 -24.67
CA ALA A 371 26.73 -13.72 -25.05
C ALA A 371 27.19 -14.76 -26.10
N GLN A 372 26.53 -15.93 -26.14
CA GLN A 372 26.81 -16.94 -27.15
C GLN A 372 26.34 -16.52 -28.56
N ALA A 373 25.30 -15.68 -28.70
CA ALA A 373 24.81 -15.19 -29.99
C ALA A 373 25.87 -14.35 -30.70
N LEU A 374 26.48 -13.38 -30.01
CA LEU A 374 27.59 -12.59 -30.56
C LEU A 374 28.73 -13.49 -31.05
N ARG A 375 29.12 -14.48 -30.24
CA ARG A 375 30.20 -15.40 -30.59
C ARG A 375 29.84 -16.28 -31.80
N ASN A 376 28.60 -16.74 -31.89
CA ASN A 376 28.12 -17.51 -33.04
C ASN A 376 28.22 -16.66 -34.32
N THR A 377 27.70 -15.42 -34.28
CA THR A 377 27.76 -14.48 -35.41
C THR A 377 29.20 -14.19 -35.84
N GLN A 378 30.10 -13.90 -34.89
CA GLN A 378 31.52 -13.67 -35.18
C GLN A 378 32.18 -14.89 -35.84
N ASN A 379 31.86 -16.09 -35.37
CA ASN A 379 32.40 -17.31 -35.98
C ASN A 379 31.86 -17.50 -37.40
N ASP A 380 30.55 -17.41 -37.59
CA ASP A 380 29.90 -17.66 -38.88
C ASP A 380 30.36 -16.65 -39.95
N GLU A 381 30.50 -15.37 -39.59
CA GLU A 381 30.91 -14.32 -40.51
C GLU A 381 32.44 -14.28 -40.74
N CYS A 382 33.26 -14.56 -39.72
CA CYS A 382 34.72 -14.33 -39.78
C CYS A 382 35.60 -15.58 -39.86
N GLU A 383 35.06 -16.81 -39.70
CA GLU A 383 35.87 -18.06 -39.72
C GLU A 383 36.70 -18.19 -41.01
N HIS A 384 36.17 -17.73 -42.14
CA HIS A 384 36.82 -17.81 -43.45
C HIS A 384 38.15 -17.03 -43.54
N LEU A 385 38.44 -16.15 -42.58
CA LEU A 385 39.66 -15.32 -42.53
C LEU A 385 40.83 -15.99 -41.80
N GLY A 386 40.63 -17.18 -41.22
CA GLY A 386 41.69 -18.00 -40.62
C GLY A 386 41.42 -18.40 -39.17
N SER A 387 42.49 -18.75 -38.44
CA SER A 387 42.39 -19.10 -37.02
C SER A 387 42.08 -17.87 -36.15
N GLU A 388 41.43 -18.09 -35.00
CA GLU A 388 41.08 -17.09 -33.96
C GLU A 388 42.20 -16.06 -33.70
N GLY A 389 43.44 -16.52 -33.49
CA GLY A 389 44.58 -15.61 -33.22
C GLY A 389 45.14 -14.85 -34.42
N SER A 390 44.48 -14.87 -35.59
CA SER A 390 44.95 -14.16 -36.78
C SER A 390 44.41 -12.73 -36.81
N LEU A 391 45.30 -11.75 -37.06
CA LEU A 391 44.92 -10.34 -37.13
C LEU A 391 43.76 -10.04 -38.12
N PRO A 392 43.68 -10.68 -39.31
CA PRO A 392 42.54 -10.48 -40.20
C PRO A 392 41.19 -10.93 -39.61
N ARG A 393 41.19 -12.05 -38.87
CA ARG A 393 39.98 -12.55 -38.20
C ARG A 393 39.61 -11.66 -37.02
N ALA A 394 40.57 -11.33 -36.16
CA ALA A 394 40.35 -10.41 -35.04
C ALA A 394 39.73 -9.07 -35.49
N ASN A 395 40.30 -8.45 -36.54
CA ASN A 395 39.74 -7.20 -37.10
C ASN A 395 38.31 -7.35 -37.67
N CYS A 396 37.94 -8.54 -38.15
CA CYS A 396 36.58 -8.81 -38.63
C CYS A 396 35.63 -8.97 -37.46
N GLU A 397 36.00 -9.77 -36.46
CA GLU A 397 35.16 -10.03 -35.31
C GLU A 397 34.98 -8.78 -34.41
N ASP A 398 35.98 -7.89 -34.37
CA ASP A 398 35.90 -6.57 -33.73
C ASP A 398 34.94 -5.61 -34.45
N ALA A 399 34.63 -5.88 -35.73
CA ALA A 399 33.72 -5.06 -36.54
C ALA A 399 32.26 -5.53 -36.48
N ILE A 400 31.99 -6.74 -35.93
CA ILE A 400 30.64 -7.26 -35.73
C ILE A 400 29.98 -6.49 -34.57
N GLY A 401 28.92 -5.75 -34.90
CA GLY A 401 28.13 -4.95 -33.95
C GLY A 401 26.82 -5.61 -33.53
N ALA A 402 26.06 -4.92 -32.67
CA ALA A 402 24.77 -5.41 -32.17
C ALA A 402 23.74 -5.64 -33.29
N THR A 403 23.73 -4.79 -34.31
CA THR A 403 22.88 -4.93 -35.50
C THR A 403 23.21 -6.17 -36.32
N ASP A 404 24.50 -6.49 -36.47
CA ASP A 404 24.94 -7.71 -37.17
C ASP A 404 24.44 -8.97 -36.44
N VAL A 405 24.54 -8.99 -35.10
CA VAL A 405 24.06 -10.11 -34.29
C VAL A 405 22.53 -10.23 -34.36
N LEU A 406 21.81 -9.12 -34.26
CA LEU A 406 20.35 -9.10 -34.38
C LEU A 406 19.90 -9.64 -35.73
N LEU A 407 20.47 -9.14 -36.82
CA LEU A 407 20.13 -9.60 -38.16
C LEU A 407 20.51 -11.07 -38.39
N HIS A 408 21.59 -11.54 -37.76
CA HIS A 408 21.98 -12.94 -37.80
C HIS A 408 20.96 -13.84 -37.09
N GLU A 409 20.53 -13.48 -35.88
CA GLU A 409 19.52 -14.24 -35.12
C GLU A 409 18.13 -14.20 -35.76
N LEU A 410 17.78 -13.10 -36.44
CA LEU A 410 16.52 -12.96 -37.18
C LEU A 410 16.57 -13.55 -38.59
N ASP A 411 17.74 -13.90 -39.13
CA ASP A 411 17.90 -14.40 -40.50
C ASP A 411 16.98 -15.60 -40.81
N PRO A 412 16.79 -16.59 -39.91
CA PRO A 412 15.83 -17.67 -40.14
C PRO A 412 14.40 -17.15 -40.32
N PHE A 413 13.92 -16.27 -39.44
CA PHE A 413 12.57 -15.70 -39.55
C PHE A 413 12.42 -14.85 -40.81
N ILE A 414 13.42 -14.03 -41.13
CA ILE A 414 13.43 -13.19 -42.34
C ILE A 414 13.29 -14.07 -43.59
N ASN A 415 14.08 -15.13 -43.70
CA ASN A 415 14.08 -15.99 -44.88
C ASN A 415 12.85 -16.92 -44.95
N GLU A 416 12.34 -17.39 -43.81
CA GLU A 416 11.21 -18.33 -43.76
C GLU A 416 9.86 -17.63 -43.89
N HIS A 417 9.74 -16.39 -43.38
CA HIS A 417 8.48 -15.66 -43.26
C HIS A 417 8.55 -14.25 -43.84
N MET A 418 9.40 -13.37 -43.30
CA MET A 418 9.30 -11.92 -43.58
C MET A 418 9.42 -11.57 -45.07
N ILE A 419 10.25 -12.31 -45.82
CA ILE A 419 10.39 -12.10 -47.28
C ILE A 419 9.07 -12.37 -48.02
N SER A 420 8.32 -13.42 -47.69
CA SER A 420 7.00 -13.69 -48.30
C SER A 420 5.93 -12.75 -47.74
N MET A 421 6.02 -12.36 -46.46
CA MET A 421 5.16 -11.31 -45.87
C MET A 421 5.30 -9.95 -46.58
N LEU A 422 6.45 -9.67 -47.21
CA LEU A 422 6.68 -8.49 -48.06
C LEU A 422 6.27 -8.71 -49.53
N GLY A 423 5.65 -9.84 -49.85
CA GLY A 423 5.08 -10.16 -51.15
C GLY A 423 6.06 -10.85 -52.10
N ALA A 424 7.14 -11.46 -51.61
CA ALA A 424 7.96 -12.32 -52.47
C ALA A 424 7.14 -13.55 -52.90
N PRO A 425 7.04 -13.88 -54.21
CA PRO A 425 6.23 -15.01 -54.64
C PRO A 425 6.89 -16.36 -54.32
N ASP A 426 6.16 -17.26 -53.67
CA ASP A 426 6.54 -18.66 -53.48
C ASP A 426 6.67 -19.46 -54.79
N VAL A 427 6.05 -18.96 -55.88
CA VAL A 427 5.83 -19.73 -57.10
C VAL A 427 6.81 -19.32 -58.21
N VAL A 428 7.96 -19.99 -58.26
CA VAL A 428 8.95 -19.82 -59.34
C VAL A 428 8.75 -20.87 -60.43
N GLY A 429 7.89 -20.60 -61.42
CA GLY A 429 7.75 -21.52 -62.54
C GLY A 429 6.97 -21.00 -63.75
N GLU A 430 5.66 -20.80 -63.61
CA GLU A 430 4.77 -20.65 -64.79
C GLU A 430 4.04 -19.29 -64.90
N ALA A 431 4.16 -18.39 -63.90
CA ALA A 431 3.37 -17.14 -63.85
C ALA A 431 4.15 -15.82 -64.09
N ARG A 432 5.48 -15.85 -64.30
CA ARG A 432 6.32 -14.63 -64.33
C ARG A 432 5.90 -13.56 -65.36
N SER A 433 5.41 -13.95 -66.54
CA SER A 433 4.98 -12.98 -67.56
C SER A 433 3.64 -12.30 -67.23
N ILE A 434 2.79 -12.98 -66.46
CA ILE A 434 1.51 -12.46 -65.99
C ILE A 434 1.74 -11.56 -64.77
N LEU A 435 2.68 -11.94 -63.89
CA LEU A 435 3.11 -11.15 -62.73
C LEU A 435 3.62 -9.75 -63.10
N GLN A 436 4.40 -9.61 -64.18
CA GLN A 436 4.90 -8.30 -64.62
C GLN A 436 3.79 -7.30 -65.00
N SER A 437 2.63 -7.77 -65.43
CA SER A 437 1.46 -6.91 -65.71
C SER A 437 0.81 -6.34 -64.44
N PHE A 438 1.17 -6.83 -63.26
CA PHE A 438 0.60 -6.45 -61.95
C PHE A 438 1.39 -5.38 -61.22
N SER A 439 2.55 -4.98 -61.76
CA SER A 439 3.43 -4.02 -61.11
C SER A 439 2.72 -2.70 -60.77
N ALA A 440 1.80 -2.21 -61.61
CA ALA A 440 1.06 -0.98 -61.34
C ALA A 440 0.10 -1.06 -60.13
N ILE A 441 -0.37 -2.25 -59.77
CA ILE A 441 -1.24 -2.47 -58.60
C ILE A 441 -0.38 -2.45 -57.33
N LEU A 442 0.76 -3.14 -57.36
CA LEU A 442 1.71 -3.13 -56.25
C LEU A 442 2.32 -1.74 -56.04
N ASP A 443 2.47 -0.95 -57.11
CA ASP A 443 2.87 0.46 -57.03
C ASP A 443 1.83 1.32 -56.27
N ASP A 444 0.55 0.94 -56.26
CA ASP A 444 -0.52 1.66 -55.54
C ASP A 444 -0.55 1.31 -54.04
N ILE A 445 -0.18 0.07 -53.71
CA ILE A 445 -0.17 -0.45 -52.33
C ILE A 445 1.13 -0.05 -51.60
N LEU A 446 2.28 -0.36 -52.19
CA LEU A 446 3.59 -0.20 -51.56
C LEU A 446 4.39 0.98 -52.14
N GLY A 447 3.92 1.59 -53.22
CA GLY A 447 4.73 2.53 -54.00
C GLY A 447 5.68 1.81 -54.98
N PRO A 448 6.12 2.51 -56.05
CA PRO A 448 6.91 1.90 -57.13
C PRO A 448 8.32 1.45 -56.74
N ALA A 449 8.85 1.94 -55.61
CA ALA A 449 10.17 1.60 -55.09
C ALA A 449 10.19 0.31 -54.25
N LEU A 450 9.08 0.00 -53.57
CA LEU A 450 8.95 -1.14 -52.67
C LEU A 450 8.19 -2.32 -53.32
N ASN A 451 8.08 -2.30 -54.66
CA ASN A 451 7.30 -3.29 -55.40
C ASN A 451 8.08 -4.62 -55.52
N PRO A 452 7.62 -5.72 -54.89
CA PRO A 452 8.38 -6.98 -54.82
C PRO A 452 8.52 -7.67 -56.18
N LEU A 453 7.71 -7.33 -57.19
CA LEU A 453 7.82 -7.89 -58.54
C LEU A 453 8.87 -7.18 -59.41
N ARG A 454 9.31 -5.99 -59.00
CA ARG A 454 10.46 -5.29 -59.61
C ARG A 454 11.76 -5.64 -58.92
N MET A 455 11.66 -6.00 -57.65
CA MET A 455 12.80 -6.35 -56.82
C MET A 455 13.24 -7.79 -57.08
N VAL A 456 14.55 -8.05 -56.98
CA VAL A 456 15.05 -9.43 -56.86
C VAL A 456 15.03 -9.87 -55.40
N THR A 457 15.01 -11.17 -55.12
CA THR A 457 14.95 -11.72 -53.74
C THR A 457 16.02 -11.12 -52.82
N ALA A 458 17.21 -10.80 -53.34
CA ALA A 458 18.26 -10.13 -52.55
C ALA A 458 17.86 -8.70 -52.15
N GLU A 459 17.18 -7.94 -53.01
CA GLU A 459 16.71 -6.58 -52.70
C GLU A 459 15.56 -6.62 -51.68
N ILE A 460 14.70 -7.64 -51.73
CA ILE A 460 13.60 -7.81 -50.74
C ILE A 460 14.18 -8.18 -49.37
N LYS A 461 15.23 -9.02 -49.34
CA LYS A 461 15.92 -9.35 -48.10
C LYS A 461 16.57 -8.12 -47.46
N GLU A 462 17.20 -7.26 -48.26
CA GLU A 462 17.75 -6.00 -47.72
C GLU A 462 16.64 -5.06 -47.24
N LEU A 463 15.52 -4.96 -47.95
CA LEU A 463 14.34 -4.22 -47.47
C LEU A 463 13.83 -4.76 -46.12
N ALA A 464 13.76 -6.08 -45.95
CA ALA A 464 13.34 -6.69 -44.69
C ALA A 464 14.25 -6.27 -43.52
N LYS A 465 15.57 -6.30 -43.74
CA LYS A 465 16.55 -5.83 -42.74
C LYS A 465 16.42 -4.34 -42.46
N GLU A 466 16.23 -3.54 -43.50
CA GLU A 466 16.04 -2.09 -43.38
C GLU A 466 14.79 -1.76 -42.56
N ILE A 467 13.67 -2.45 -42.77
CA ILE A 467 12.45 -2.26 -41.97
C ILE A 467 12.72 -2.56 -40.48
N VAL A 468 13.38 -3.70 -40.17
CA VAL A 468 13.70 -4.04 -38.78
C VAL A 468 14.59 -2.98 -38.13
N ILE A 469 15.68 -2.58 -38.80
CA ILE A 469 16.60 -1.57 -38.26
C ILE A 469 15.92 -0.20 -38.15
N GLU A 470 15.13 0.20 -39.14
CA GLU A 470 14.47 1.51 -39.15
C GLU A 470 13.46 1.60 -38.00
N GLU A 471 12.63 0.59 -37.80
CA GLU A 471 11.64 0.61 -36.71
C GLU A 471 12.30 0.50 -35.33
N ILE A 472 13.42 -0.22 -35.19
CA ILE A 472 14.21 -0.22 -33.96
C ILE A 472 14.84 1.15 -33.71
N ASN A 473 15.45 1.77 -34.71
CA ASN A 473 15.99 3.13 -34.59
C ASN A 473 14.89 4.15 -34.27
N LYS A 474 13.68 4.00 -34.83
CA LYS A 474 12.51 4.81 -34.48
C LYS A 474 11.99 4.52 -33.08
N ALA A 475 12.17 3.31 -32.58
CA ALA A 475 11.77 2.89 -31.22
C ALA A 475 12.83 3.23 -30.16
N PHE A 476 14.05 3.62 -30.53
CA PHE A 476 15.05 4.15 -29.58
C PHE A 476 15.42 5.62 -29.78
N GLY A 477 15.08 6.21 -30.92
CA GLY A 477 15.27 7.64 -31.19
C GLY A 477 16.74 8.04 -31.41
N VAL A 478 17.67 7.09 -31.49
CA VAL A 478 19.09 7.33 -31.76
C VAL A 478 19.59 6.21 -32.67
N ASP A 479 20.60 6.52 -33.49
CA ASP A 479 21.33 5.53 -34.29
C ASP A 479 21.88 4.42 -33.37
N VAL A 480 21.51 3.17 -33.64
CA VAL A 480 21.84 2.04 -32.75
C VAL A 480 23.34 1.77 -32.64
N GLU A 481 24.15 2.15 -33.63
CA GLU A 481 25.61 2.08 -33.54
C GLU A 481 26.19 3.19 -32.63
N VAL A 482 25.53 4.36 -32.59
CA VAL A 482 25.84 5.41 -31.60
C VAL A 482 25.47 4.93 -30.20
N LEU A 483 24.29 4.31 -30.02
CA LEU A 483 23.88 3.67 -28.76
C LEU A 483 24.84 2.57 -28.33
N ALA A 484 25.31 1.74 -29.28
CA ALA A 484 26.29 0.70 -29.02
C ALA A 484 27.60 1.25 -28.45
N SER A 485 27.99 2.49 -28.78
CA SER A 485 29.18 3.13 -28.20
C SER A 485 29.00 3.54 -26.72
N PHE A 486 27.79 3.94 -26.32
CA PHE A 486 27.43 4.17 -24.92
C PHE A 486 27.35 2.86 -24.15
N LEU A 487 26.74 1.84 -24.75
CA LEU A 487 26.52 0.53 -24.15
C LEU A 487 27.79 -0.33 -24.04
N LYS A 488 28.76 -0.16 -24.93
CA LYS A 488 30.03 -0.92 -24.95
C LYS A 488 31.01 -0.43 -23.89
N HIS A 489 30.94 0.84 -23.50
CA HIS A 489 31.83 1.42 -22.50
C HIS A 489 31.10 2.46 -21.62
N PRO A 490 30.06 2.07 -20.87
CA PRO A 490 29.22 3.00 -20.11
C PRO A 490 30.03 3.83 -19.09
N SER A 491 31.00 3.22 -18.42
CA SER A 491 31.85 3.92 -17.44
C SER A 491 32.66 5.07 -18.05
N TYR A 492 32.94 5.03 -19.37
CA TYR A 492 33.66 6.10 -20.05
C TYR A 492 32.88 7.42 -20.03
N TRP A 493 31.56 7.33 -19.95
CA TRP A 493 30.66 8.47 -20.10
C TRP A 493 30.24 9.08 -18.77
N LEU A 494 30.43 8.38 -17.64
CA LEU A 494 30.05 8.86 -16.30
C LEU A 494 30.87 10.08 -15.82
N ASP A 495 32.09 10.26 -16.33
CA ASP A 495 32.94 11.44 -16.05
C ASP A 495 32.81 12.54 -17.12
N VAL A 496 31.92 12.36 -18.10
CA VAL A 496 31.71 13.32 -19.19
C VAL A 496 30.57 14.25 -18.81
N GLU A 497 30.86 15.55 -18.69
CA GLU A 497 29.82 16.57 -18.42
C GLU A 497 29.02 16.92 -19.68
N GLN A 498 29.67 16.98 -20.86
CA GLN A 498 29.04 17.38 -22.13
C GLN A 498 29.68 16.70 -23.34
N VAL A 499 28.87 16.37 -24.35
CA VAL A 499 29.32 15.78 -25.62
C VAL A 499 28.54 16.35 -26.83
N SER A 500 29.21 16.43 -28.00
CA SER A 500 28.56 16.79 -29.27
C SER A 500 28.07 15.53 -30.00
N LEU A 501 26.76 15.38 -30.19
CA LEU A 501 26.14 14.22 -30.84
C LEU A 501 25.22 14.64 -31.99
N ASP A 502 25.15 13.83 -33.05
CA ASP A 502 24.15 13.99 -34.10
C ASP A 502 22.88 13.24 -33.72
N LEU A 503 21.82 13.97 -33.37
CA LEU A 503 20.53 13.42 -32.91
C LEU A 503 19.53 13.33 -34.08
N GLY A 504 20.01 12.91 -35.25
CA GLY A 504 19.20 12.67 -36.45
C GLY A 504 18.43 13.92 -36.91
N PRO A 505 17.08 13.98 -36.80
CA PRO A 505 16.28 15.13 -37.23
C PRO A 505 16.67 16.47 -36.59
N LEU A 506 17.22 16.44 -35.37
CA LEU A 506 17.72 17.64 -34.67
C LEU A 506 19.10 18.09 -35.18
N GLY A 507 19.83 17.24 -35.91
CA GLY A 507 21.22 17.46 -36.28
C GLY A 507 22.17 17.42 -35.09
N THR A 508 23.37 17.99 -35.26
CA THR A 508 24.39 18.02 -34.20
C THR A 508 24.01 18.95 -33.04
N GLN A 509 23.82 18.38 -31.86
CA GLN A 509 23.51 19.06 -30.60
C GLN A 509 24.65 18.91 -29.58
N GLN A 510 24.70 19.83 -28.62
CA GLN A 510 25.44 19.65 -27.37
C GLN A 510 24.49 19.01 -26.37
N VAL A 511 24.93 17.90 -25.78
CA VAL A 511 24.16 17.09 -24.84
C VAL A 511 24.91 17.12 -23.51
N ASP A 512 24.22 17.55 -22.45
CA ASP A 512 24.72 17.48 -21.07
C ASP A 512 24.52 16.05 -20.55
N LEU A 513 25.53 15.45 -19.91
CA LEU A 513 25.46 14.09 -19.36
C LEU A 513 25.51 14.13 -17.83
N PHE A 514 26.65 14.00 -17.16
CA PHE A 514 26.69 13.89 -15.69
C PHE A 514 27.31 15.10 -15.00
N GLU A 515 26.86 15.40 -13.77
CA GLU A 515 27.44 16.43 -12.94
C GLU A 515 28.72 15.94 -12.21
N PRO A 516 29.66 16.85 -11.88
CA PRO A 516 30.84 16.48 -11.10
C PRO A 516 30.49 15.86 -9.74
N GLY A 517 30.74 14.57 -9.60
CA GLY A 517 30.51 13.81 -8.36
C GLY A 517 29.45 12.72 -8.47
N ASP A 518 28.66 12.70 -9.54
CA ASP A 518 27.62 11.69 -9.78
C ASP A 518 28.22 10.28 -9.85
N HIS A 519 29.31 10.11 -10.59
CA HIS A 519 30.04 8.84 -10.67
C HIS A 519 30.46 8.33 -9.30
N ALA A 520 31.09 9.18 -8.47
CA ALA A 520 31.53 8.80 -7.13
C ALA A 520 30.36 8.51 -6.17
N ARG A 521 29.21 9.16 -6.38
CA ARG A 521 27.97 8.88 -5.63
C ARG A 521 27.37 7.54 -6.05
N LEU A 522 27.33 7.26 -7.35
CA LEU A 522 26.87 6.01 -7.93
C LEU A 522 27.71 4.83 -7.41
N ASP A 523 29.04 4.94 -7.46
CA ASP A 523 29.97 3.93 -6.90
C ASP A 523 29.72 3.66 -5.40
N ALA A 524 29.47 4.72 -4.63
CA ALA A 524 29.25 4.61 -3.21
C ALA A 524 27.92 3.92 -2.87
N LEU A 525 26.86 4.19 -3.65
CA LEU A 525 25.55 3.55 -3.50
C LEU A 525 25.57 2.09 -4.00
N MET A 526 26.36 1.80 -5.04
CA MET A 526 26.63 0.44 -5.52
C MET A 526 27.62 -0.35 -4.66
N GLY A 527 28.23 0.28 -3.64
CA GLY A 527 29.18 -0.40 -2.76
C GLY A 527 30.45 -0.85 -3.50
N MET A 528 30.89 -0.11 -4.51
CA MET A 528 32.03 -0.49 -5.34
C MET A 528 33.38 -0.48 -4.57
N PRO A 529 34.31 -1.43 -4.84
CA PRO A 529 35.58 -1.54 -4.12
C PRO A 529 36.59 -0.47 -4.57
N ALA A 530 37.47 0.04 -3.70
CA ALA A 530 38.29 1.23 -3.96
C ALA A 530 39.21 1.26 -5.22
N ASP A 531 39.47 0.11 -5.87
CA ASP A 531 40.32 -0.03 -7.07
C ASP A 531 39.59 -0.61 -8.30
N HIS A 532 38.27 -0.47 -8.35
CA HIS A 532 37.41 -0.96 -9.44
C HIS A 532 37.57 -0.26 -10.79
N HIS A 533 38.25 0.89 -10.85
CA HIS A 533 38.44 1.66 -12.08
C HIS A 533 39.89 1.71 -12.55
N THR A 534 40.08 1.82 -13.87
CA THR A 534 41.35 2.12 -14.52
C THR A 534 41.26 3.40 -15.33
N ASP A 535 42.14 4.38 -15.07
CA ASP A 535 42.18 5.65 -15.81
C ASP A 535 42.36 5.44 -17.33
N ARG A 536 41.53 6.11 -18.14
CA ARG A 536 41.55 6.11 -19.59
C ARG A 536 41.49 7.52 -20.18
N THR A 537 41.87 7.62 -21.45
CA THR A 537 41.60 8.81 -22.27
C THR A 537 40.77 8.34 -23.46
N ILE A 538 39.56 8.87 -23.58
CA ILE A 538 38.60 8.48 -24.61
C ILE A 538 38.51 9.57 -25.66
N GLU A 539 38.31 9.18 -26.92
CA GLU A 539 37.99 10.11 -28.01
C GLU A 539 36.48 10.34 -28.02
N LEU A 540 36.06 11.61 -28.06
CA LEU A 540 34.65 11.97 -28.08
C LEU A 540 34.10 12.04 -29.52
N PRO A 541 32.84 11.62 -29.76
CA PRO A 541 32.11 11.90 -30.99
C PRO A 541 32.16 13.39 -31.33
N GLY A 542 32.40 13.73 -32.60
CA GLY A 542 32.59 15.12 -33.03
C GLY A 542 34.01 15.68 -32.84
N GLY A 543 34.91 14.95 -32.17
CA GLY A 543 36.35 15.22 -32.06
C GLY A 543 36.78 15.86 -30.73
N GLY A 544 37.92 15.41 -30.20
CA GLY A 544 38.44 15.81 -28.89
C GLY A 544 38.64 14.60 -27.99
N THR A 545 39.22 14.80 -26.80
CA THR A 545 39.45 13.71 -25.84
C THR A 545 38.99 14.10 -24.44
N ALA A 546 38.40 13.16 -23.70
CA ALA A 546 38.11 13.30 -22.27
C ALA A 546 38.99 12.35 -21.44
N THR A 547 39.39 12.80 -20.25
CA THR A 547 39.92 11.90 -19.23
C THR A 547 38.73 11.24 -18.56
N SER A 548 38.74 9.92 -18.48
CA SER A 548 37.66 9.14 -17.88
C SER A 548 38.26 7.87 -17.26
N SER A 549 37.43 6.89 -16.90
CA SER A 549 37.87 5.62 -16.39
C SER A 549 37.07 4.45 -16.95
N GLU A 550 37.73 3.30 -17.01
CA GLU A 550 37.13 2.02 -17.37
C GLU A 550 36.83 1.22 -16.11
N LEU A 551 35.69 0.56 -16.06
CA LEU A 551 35.43 -0.44 -15.03
C LEU A 551 36.34 -1.67 -15.26
N SER A 552 37.02 -2.14 -14.22
CA SER A 552 37.86 -3.34 -14.31
C SER A 552 37.00 -4.60 -14.44
N ASP A 553 37.47 -5.61 -15.17
CA ASP A 553 36.75 -6.89 -15.40
C ASP A 553 36.38 -7.63 -14.09
N SER A 554 37.11 -7.35 -13.00
CA SER A 554 36.84 -7.96 -11.69
C SER A 554 35.89 -7.13 -10.80
N ALA A 555 35.47 -5.96 -11.27
CA ALA A 555 34.61 -5.09 -10.49
C ALA A 555 33.19 -5.61 -10.50
N VAL A 556 32.65 -5.78 -9.31
CA VAL A 556 31.27 -6.18 -9.09
C VAL A 556 30.73 -5.30 -7.98
N PHE A 557 29.48 -4.86 -8.10
CA PHE A 557 28.83 -4.11 -7.02
C PHE A 557 28.70 -4.96 -5.75
N GLY A 558 28.68 -4.29 -4.60
CA GLY A 558 28.58 -4.90 -3.29
C GLY A 558 27.13 -5.03 -2.82
N ASP A 559 26.86 -4.54 -1.60
CA ASP A 559 25.50 -4.49 -1.05
C ASP A 559 24.73 -3.36 -1.75
N LEU A 560 23.94 -3.70 -2.78
CA LEU A 560 23.10 -2.78 -3.54
C LEU A 560 21.63 -3.01 -3.20
N ALA A 561 21.05 -2.13 -2.38
CA ALA A 561 19.70 -2.31 -1.83
C ALA A 561 18.60 -2.45 -2.91
N ILE A 562 18.69 -1.74 -4.05
CA ILE A 562 17.72 -1.91 -5.14
C ILE A 562 17.76 -3.33 -5.74
N PHE A 563 18.95 -3.94 -5.83
CA PHE A 563 19.10 -5.32 -6.32
C PHE A 563 18.46 -6.31 -5.35
N ASP A 564 18.71 -6.15 -4.05
CA ASP A 564 18.14 -7.01 -3.02
C ASP A 564 16.61 -6.85 -2.89
N ASN A 565 16.11 -5.63 -3.07
CA ASN A 565 14.68 -5.35 -3.12
C ASN A 565 14.03 -6.01 -4.35
N SER A 566 14.67 -5.95 -5.53
CA SER A 566 14.23 -6.64 -6.75
C SER A 566 14.21 -8.16 -6.56
N VAL A 567 15.25 -8.75 -5.94
CA VAL A 567 15.29 -10.18 -5.61
C VAL A 567 14.14 -10.55 -4.66
N THR A 568 13.88 -9.73 -3.65
CA THR A 568 12.79 -9.96 -2.69
C THR A 568 11.43 -9.94 -3.39
N THR A 569 11.16 -8.93 -4.21
CA THR A 569 9.91 -8.85 -4.99
C THR A 569 9.81 -9.99 -6.02
N ALA A 570 10.91 -10.38 -6.68
CA ALA A 570 10.94 -11.52 -7.60
C ALA A 570 10.53 -12.84 -6.93
N LYS A 571 10.92 -13.06 -5.67
CA LYS A 571 10.44 -14.20 -4.87
C LYS A 571 8.95 -14.07 -4.57
N MET A 572 8.48 -12.88 -4.23
CA MET A 572 7.07 -12.60 -3.95
C MET A 572 6.18 -12.77 -5.19
N VAL A 573 6.69 -12.53 -6.40
CA VAL A 573 5.98 -12.82 -7.67
C VAL A 573 5.57 -14.28 -7.75
N LEU A 574 6.35 -15.20 -7.19
CA LEU A 574 6.05 -16.64 -7.22
C LEU A 574 4.97 -17.08 -6.21
N LEU A 575 4.60 -16.21 -5.26
CA LEU A 575 3.67 -16.52 -4.18
C LEU A 575 2.21 -16.26 -4.59
N ASP A 576 1.30 -17.10 -4.11
CA ASP A 576 -0.15 -16.87 -4.23
C ASP A 576 -0.69 -16.07 -3.03
N ALA A 577 -1.99 -15.78 -3.02
CA ALA A 577 -2.61 -15.00 -1.94
C ALA A 577 -2.37 -15.58 -0.54
N SER A 578 -2.33 -16.91 -0.40
CA SER A 578 -2.11 -17.53 0.90
C SER A 578 -0.71 -17.26 1.41
N ALA A 579 0.30 -17.48 0.56
CA ALA A 579 1.70 -17.29 0.93
C ALA A 579 2.08 -15.80 1.07
N LEU A 580 1.51 -14.90 0.26
CA LEU A 580 1.70 -13.45 0.42
C LEU A 580 1.14 -12.93 1.75
N ASN A 581 -0.06 -13.40 2.14
CA ASN A 581 -0.65 -13.04 3.44
C ASN A 581 0.14 -13.66 4.61
N GLU A 582 0.66 -14.88 4.46
CA GLU A 582 1.54 -15.51 5.44
C GLU A 582 2.81 -14.70 5.64
N LEU A 583 3.51 -14.33 4.56
CA LEU A 583 4.70 -13.47 4.57
C LEU A 583 4.44 -12.15 5.30
N ALA A 584 3.40 -11.42 4.89
CA ALA A 584 3.08 -10.13 5.51
C ALA A 584 2.68 -10.28 6.98
N GLY A 585 1.88 -11.30 7.31
CA GLY A 585 1.49 -11.60 8.68
C GLY A 585 2.67 -11.94 9.59
N ASP A 586 3.63 -12.70 9.07
CA ASP A 586 4.83 -13.12 9.79
C ASP A 586 5.77 -11.93 10.08
N GLU A 587 5.91 -11.00 9.13
CA GLU A 587 6.65 -9.74 9.36
C GLU A 587 5.97 -8.86 10.42
N LEU A 588 4.65 -8.71 10.34
CA LEU A 588 3.90 -7.87 11.27
C LEU A 588 3.82 -8.48 12.67
N ALA A 589 3.70 -9.80 12.78
CA ALA A 589 3.68 -10.49 14.06
C ALA A 589 5.05 -10.41 14.75
N GLU A 590 6.15 -10.55 14.00
CA GLU A 590 7.49 -10.36 14.53
C GLU A 590 7.74 -8.92 14.99
N ALA A 591 7.20 -7.94 14.25
CA ALA A 591 7.25 -6.53 14.63
C ALA A 591 6.37 -6.18 15.85
N GLY A 592 5.51 -7.10 16.31
CA GLY A 592 4.53 -6.84 17.37
C GLY A 592 3.41 -5.88 16.95
N VAL A 593 3.18 -5.74 15.64
CA VAL A 593 2.11 -4.90 15.07
C VAL A 593 0.77 -5.61 15.19
N VAL A 594 0.71 -6.88 14.80
CA VAL A 594 -0.50 -7.71 14.85
C VAL A 594 -0.40 -8.82 15.89
N ARG A 595 -1.55 -9.27 16.39
CA ARG A 595 -1.67 -10.35 17.39
C ARG A 595 -1.33 -11.73 16.84
N SER A 596 -1.61 -11.95 15.56
CA SER A 596 -1.43 -13.25 14.89
C SER A 596 -1.14 -13.02 13.42
N ALA A 597 -0.14 -13.69 12.86
CA ALA A 597 0.13 -13.64 11.42
C ALA A 597 -1.10 -14.05 10.60
N SER A 598 -1.87 -15.01 11.09
CA SER A 598 -3.07 -15.53 10.44
C SER A 598 -4.26 -14.55 10.38
N SER A 599 -4.17 -13.36 10.97
CA SER A 599 -5.22 -12.34 10.83
C SER A 599 -5.12 -11.58 9.51
N ILE A 600 -4.00 -11.70 8.80
CA ILE A 600 -3.79 -11.01 7.53
C ILE A 600 -4.51 -11.75 6.40
N THR A 601 -5.35 -11.02 5.67
CA THR A 601 -6.16 -11.50 4.55
C THR A 601 -6.24 -10.48 3.41
N THR A 602 -5.22 -9.63 3.30
CA THR A 602 -5.14 -8.52 2.32
C THR A 602 -5.19 -9.01 0.88
N TYR A 603 -4.38 -9.99 0.53
CA TYR A 603 -4.35 -10.59 -0.81
C TYR A 603 -5.44 -11.64 -0.96
N ALA A 604 -6.08 -11.69 -2.12
CA ALA A 604 -7.07 -12.69 -2.48
C ALA A 604 -6.90 -13.12 -3.94
N ASP A 605 -6.99 -14.43 -4.20
CA ASP A 605 -6.93 -14.95 -5.56
C ASP A 605 -8.10 -14.41 -6.39
N ALA A 606 -7.79 -13.80 -7.53
CA ALA A 606 -8.77 -13.36 -8.50
C ALA A 606 -9.48 -14.57 -9.16
N PRO A 607 -10.70 -14.41 -9.70
CA PRO A 607 -11.35 -15.48 -10.44
C PRO A 607 -10.47 -15.97 -11.61
N GLY A 608 -10.06 -17.23 -11.58
CA GLY A 608 -9.33 -17.88 -12.66
C GLY A 608 -7.80 -17.81 -12.58
N ARG A 609 -7.21 -17.02 -11.68
CA ARG A 609 -5.75 -16.96 -11.46
C ARG A 609 -5.40 -16.71 -9.98
N PRO A 610 -4.24 -17.17 -9.49
CA PRO A 610 -3.70 -16.75 -8.20
C PRO A 610 -3.46 -15.24 -8.13
N ALA A 611 -3.46 -14.70 -6.92
CA ALA A 611 -2.99 -13.34 -6.69
C ALA A 611 -1.50 -13.20 -7.03
N ASN A 612 -1.08 -11.99 -7.39
CA ASN A 612 0.32 -11.66 -7.64
C ASN A 612 0.64 -10.23 -7.16
N VAL A 613 1.80 -10.07 -6.52
CA VAL A 613 2.24 -8.82 -5.91
C VAL A 613 2.37 -7.66 -6.91
N MET A 614 2.67 -7.92 -8.19
CA MET A 614 2.83 -6.89 -9.22
C MET A 614 1.53 -6.47 -9.90
N VAL A 615 0.44 -7.22 -9.66
CA VAL A 615 -0.84 -7.00 -10.35
C VAL A 615 -1.91 -6.57 -9.36
N ASP A 616 -2.17 -7.38 -8.34
CA ASP A 616 -3.35 -7.21 -7.50
C ASP A 616 -3.15 -6.11 -6.45
N GLY A 617 -3.89 -5.02 -6.61
CA GLY A 617 -3.92 -3.86 -5.72
C GLY A 617 -4.98 -3.95 -4.62
N LEU A 618 -4.83 -3.07 -3.62
CA LEU A 618 -5.74 -2.99 -2.48
C LEU A 618 -7.13 -2.58 -2.96
N GLY A 619 -8.14 -3.38 -2.61
CA GLY A 619 -9.52 -3.17 -3.09
C GLY A 619 -9.84 -3.83 -4.45
N GLY A 620 -8.91 -4.60 -5.03
CA GLY A 620 -9.16 -5.43 -6.22
C GLY A 620 -9.02 -4.71 -7.56
N VAL A 621 -8.25 -3.62 -7.58
CA VAL A 621 -7.82 -2.90 -8.81
C VAL A 621 -6.36 -3.19 -9.09
N ASN A 622 -5.89 -3.00 -10.34
CA ASN A 622 -4.45 -3.06 -10.60
C ASN A 622 -3.77 -1.83 -10.01
N TRP A 623 -2.59 -2.00 -9.43
CA TRP A 623 -1.88 -0.90 -8.76
C TRP A 623 -0.74 -0.30 -9.60
N LEU A 624 -0.12 -1.11 -10.45
CA LEU A 624 1.06 -0.74 -11.23
C LEU A 624 0.62 -0.02 -12.52
N SER A 625 0.88 1.28 -12.60
CA SER A 625 0.59 2.10 -13.78
C SER A 625 1.71 2.00 -14.82
N THR A 626 2.96 2.20 -14.39
CA THR A 626 4.15 2.13 -15.24
C THR A 626 5.28 1.49 -14.43
N ILE A 627 6.23 0.85 -15.10
CA ILE A 627 7.47 0.39 -14.46
C ILE A 627 8.63 1.36 -14.63
N ASP A 628 8.48 2.40 -15.46
CA ASP A 628 9.43 3.49 -15.65
C ASP A 628 9.45 4.53 -14.51
N GLY A 629 8.36 4.56 -13.74
CA GLY A 629 8.07 5.64 -12.82
C GLY A 629 8.92 5.66 -11.55
N ASP A 630 8.77 6.73 -10.79
CA ASP A 630 9.40 6.89 -9.48
C ASP A 630 8.51 6.38 -8.37
N HIS A 631 9.08 5.62 -7.45
CA HIS A 631 8.38 5.11 -6.27
C HIS A 631 6.99 4.57 -6.63
N VAL A 632 6.88 3.76 -7.68
CA VAL A 632 5.60 3.42 -8.32
C VAL A 632 4.59 2.75 -7.38
N TRP A 633 4.98 2.37 -6.18
CA TRP A 633 4.06 1.95 -5.12
C TRP A 633 3.24 3.09 -4.47
N ARG A 634 3.64 4.36 -4.61
CA ARG A 634 3.01 5.56 -4.01
C ARG A 634 1.90 6.11 -4.89
N ALA A 635 0.96 6.83 -4.27
CA ALA A 635 -0.15 7.48 -4.96
C ALA A 635 0.23 8.78 -5.66
N ASP A 636 1.12 9.56 -5.06
CA ASP A 636 1.52 10.86 -5.59
C ASP A 636 2.60 10.76 -6.66
N GLY A 637 3.37 9.66 -6.67
CA GLY A 637 4.38 9.40 -7.71
C GLY A 637 5.46 10.45 -7.82
N LEU A 638 5.50 11.40 -6.89
CA LEU A 638 6.31 12.60 -7.04
C LEU A 638 7.79 12.20 -6.95
N PRO A 639 8.60 12.56 -7.96
CA PRO A 639 10.04 12.41 -7.89
C PRO A 639 10.55 13.03 -6.60
N ARG A 640 11.46 12.34 -5.90
CA ARG A 640 12.32 13.05 -4.93
C ARG A 640 13.32 13.96 -5.64
N PHE A 641 13.53 13.77 -6.95
CA PHE A 641 14.67 14.29 -7.71
C PHE A 641 14.19 14.95 -9.02
N GLY A 642 14.23 16.28 -9.07
CA GLY A 642 13.86 17.09 -10.25
C GLY A 642 13.42 18.52 -9.87
N PRO A 643 13.60 19.53 -10.75
CA PRO A 643 12.93 20.84 -10.57
C PRO A 643 11.41 20.64 -10.60
N GLU A 644 10.64 21.52 -9.95
CA GLU A 644 9.15 21.44 -9.91
C GLU A 644 8.56 21.13 -11.29
N GLU A 645 8.07 19.90 -11.50
CA GLU A 645 7.41 19.47 -12.74
C GLU A 645 5.91 19.19 -12.56
N ASP A 646 5.27 19.10 -13.73
CA ASP A 646 3.84 19.31 -13.99
C ASP A 646 2.95 18.35 -13.18
N PRO A 647 2.01 18.86 -12.35
CA PRO A 647 1.06 18.01 -11.61
C PRO A 647 0.13 17.18 -12.52
N ASP A 648 0.14 17.41 -13.84
CA ASP A 648 -0.64 16.67 -14.82
C ASP A 648 0.11 15.45 -15.44
N ASP A 649 1.37 15.17 -15.05
CA ASP A 649 2.15 13.99 -15.49
C ASP A 649 2.37 12.98 -14.33
N PRO A 650 1.49 11.98 -14.15
CA PRO A 650 1.53 11.09 -12.99
C PRO A 650 2.65 10.04 -13.13
N HIS A 651 3.79 10.34 -12.54
CA HIS A 651 5.00 9.51 -12.51
C HIS A 651 4.98 8.34 -11.51
N GLY A 652 3.84 8.11 -10.84
CA GLY A 652 3.66 7.06 -9.83
C GLY A 652 2.66 5.98 -10.22
N GLY A 653 2.48 5.00 -9.33
CA GLY A 653 1.40 4.04 -9.51
C GLY A 653 0.05 4.60 -9.09
N ALA A 654 -0.97 3.74 -9.13
CA ALA A 654 -2.33 4.11 -8.76
C ALA A 654 -2.52 4.35 -7.24
N GLY A 655 -1.45 4.31 -6.43
CA GLY A 655 -1.54 4.45 -4.98
C GLY A 655 -2.27 3.31 -4.29
N THR A 656 -2.30 2.13 -4.91
CA THR A 656 -3.03 0.96 -4.38
C THR A 656 -2.13 -0.26 -4.17
N PHE A 657 -0.80 -0.09 -4.17
CA PHE A 657 0.11 -1.19 -3.88
C PHE A 657 -0.15 -1.73 -2.46
N PRO A 658 -0.58 -2.98 -2.26
CA PRO A 658 -1.14 -3.38 -0.97
C PRO A 658 -0.17 -3.25 0.20
N LEU A 659 1.12 -3.55 0.00
CA LEU A 659 2.12 -3.42 1.06
C LEU A 659 2.38 -1.97 1.47
N TRP A 660 2.23 -1.02 0.53
CA TRP A 660 2.42 0.39 0.83
C TRP A 660 1.13 1.05 1.30
N GLU A 661 0.04 0.90 0.56
CA GLU A 661 -1.20 1.64 0.79
C GLU A 661 -1.98 1.16 2.01
N SER A 662 -1.83 -0.11 2.41
CA SER A 662 -2.58 -0.68 3.53
C SER A 662 -2.23 -0.04 4.88
N CYS A 663 -3.28 0.34 5.62
CA CYS A 663 -3.19 0.74 7.03
C CYS A 663 -2.66 -0.37 7.96
N VAL A 664 -2.64 -1.63 7.49
CA VAL A 664 -2.09 -2.78 8.21
C VAL A 664 -0.69 -3.13 7.71
N LEU A 665 -0.46 -3.17 6.39
CA LEU A 665 0.74 -3.78 5.80
C LEU A 665 1.94 -2.82 5.60
N ARG A 666 1.77 -1.49 5.69
CA ARG A 666 2.89 -0.53 5.53
C ARG A 666 4.11 -0.84 6.42
N PRO A 667 3.96 -1.28 7.68
CA PRO A 667 5.11 -1.71 8.47
C PRO A 667 5.82 -2.97 7.93
N ALA A 668 5.12 -3.86 7.23
CA ALA A 668 5.73 -5.01 6.56
C ALA A 668 6.59 -4.57 5.37
N PHE A 669 6.09 -3.63 4.55
CA PHE A 669 6.87 -3.04 3.44
C PHE A 669 8.24 -2.54 3.91
N ARG A 670 8.27 -1.74 4.98
CA ARG A 670 9.51 -1.17 5.56
C ARG A 670 10.42 -2.20 6.23
N ARG A 671 9.97 -3.44 6.41
CA ARG A 671 10.79 -4.54 6.93
C ARG A 671 11.32 -5.43 5.84
N LEU A 672 10.55 -5.59 4.77
CA LEU A 672 10.91 -6.38 3.60
C LEU A 672 11.93 -5.66 2.72
N PHE A 673 11.88 -4.33 2.69
CA PHE A 673 12.67 -3.52 1.76
C PHE A 673 13.54 -2.49 2.48
N GLU A 674 14.68 -2.17 1.86
CA GLU A 674 15.63 -1.17 2.33
C GLU A 674 15.56 0.10 1.46
N ASP A 675 15.38 1.27 2.09
CA ASP A 675 15.38 2.57 1.41
C ASP A 675 16.82 3.06 1.18
N TRP A 676 17.31 2.86 -0.04
CA TRP A 676 18.65 3.26 -0.48
C TRP A 676 18.88 4.78 -0.40
N GLU A 677 17.81 5.59 -0.43
CA GLU A 677 17.87 7.05 -0.47
C GLU A 677 18.17 7.67 0.89
N THR A 678 18.08 6.88 1.97
CA THR A 678 18.24 7.36 3.34
C THR A 678 19.68 7.57 3.76
N ASN A 679 20.64 7.31 2.87
CA ASN A 679 22.06 7.47 3.13
C ASN A 679 22.42 8.95 3.41
N PRO A 680 22.72 9.31 4.68
CA PRO A 680 22.89 10.70 5.08
C PRO A 680 24.20 11.33 4.57
N ALA A 681 25.10 10.54 3.96
CA ALA A 681 26.36 11.04 3.40
C ALA A 681 26.16 11.93 2.17
N TRP A 682 25.06 11.75 1.44
CA TRP A 682 24.85 12.37 0.13
C TRP A 682 23.57 13.20 0.04
N TRP A 683 22.75 13.24 1.10
CA TRP A 683 21.50 13.99 1.11
C TRP A 683 21.29 14.84 2.38
N PRO A 684 21.51 16.17 2.32
CA PRO A 684 21.33 17.08 3.45
C PRO A 684 19.86 17.38 3.84
N LYS A 685 18.87 16.91 3.07
CA LYS A 685 17.46 17.34 3.21
C LYS A 685 16.63 16.54 4.23
N LEU A 686 17.09 15.36 4.68
CA LEU A 686 16.36 14.54 5.67
C LEU A 686 16.21 15.24 7.03
N GLU A 687 17.18 16.08 7.44
CA GLU A 687 17.09 16.87 8.67
C GLU A 687 15.98 17.94 8.66
N GLN A 688 15.46 18.32 7.48
CA GLN A 688 14.46 19.41 7.35
C GLN A 688 13.00 18.94 7.37
N LEU A 689 12.75 17.63 7.24
CA LEU A 689 11.40 17.08 7.04
C LEU A 689 10.74 16.51 8.31
N GLU A 690 11.39 16.61 9.48
CA GLU A 690 10.86 16.09 10.77
C GLU A 690 10.29 14.66 10.65
N ILE A 691 11.00 13.78 9.94
CA ILE A 691 10.56 12.42 9.62
C ILE A 691 10.74 11.50 10.83
N ASP A 692 9.65 10.92 11.33
CA ASP A 692 9.64 9.99 12.48
C ASP A 692 10.21 8.59 12.16
N ASP A 693 10.17 8.18 10.87
CA ASP A 693 10.71 6.91 10.36
C ASP A 693 11.46 7.16 9.04
N PRO A 694 12.81 7.19 9.05
CA PRO A 694 13.57 7.53 7.87
C PRO A 694 13.47 6.48 6.76
N ASN A 695 13.13 5.23 7.05
CA ASN A 695 13.04 4.18 6.03
C ASN A 695 11.71 4.27 5.26
N PHE A 696 11.75 4.68 3.99
CA PHE A 696 10.58 4.97 3.15
C PHE A 696 9.56 5.90 3.84
N PRO A 697 9.91 7.19 4.03
CA PRO A 697 9.00 8.19 4.57
C PRO A 697 7.74 8.29 3.70
N ALA A 698 6.59 8.46 4.36
CA ALA A 698 5.31 8.54 3.66
C ALA A 698 5.16 9.83 2.81
N LEU A 699 5.88 10.90 3.15
CA LEU A 699 5.89 12.19 2.42
C LEU A 699 4.49 12.77 2.12
N GLY A 700 3.50 12.48 2.96
CA GLY A 700 2.12 12.93 2.80
C GLY A 700 1.17 11.87 2.23
N ASP A 701 1.69 10.72 1.80
CA ASP A 701 0.91 9.60 1.30
C ASP A 701 0.16 8.89 2.45
N GLY A 702 -1.17 8.89 2.36
CA GLY A 702 -2.06 8.33 3.38
C GLY A 702 -2.03 6.80 3.38
N THR A 703 -2.80 6.16 4.26
CA THR A 703 -3.10 4.73 4.13
C THR A 703 -4.60 4.55 3.91
N SER A 704 -4.97 3.47 3.24
CA SER A 704 -6.36 3.04 3.03
C SER A 704 -6.71 1.81 3.87
N ALA A 705 -8.02 1.59 4.00
CA ALA A 705 -8.59 0.47 4.73
C ALA A 705 -8.15 -0.88 4.14
N ASP A 706 -7.86 -1.84 5.01
CA ASP A 706 -7.43 -3.19 4.66
C ASP A 706 -8.53 -4.21 5.04
N PRO A 707 -8.80 -5.24 4.22
CA PRO A 707 -9.82 -6.24 4.54
C PRO A 707 -9.49 -7.09 5.79
N SER A 708 -8.23 -7.11 6.22
CA SER A 708 -7.79 -7.77 7.45
C SER A 708 -8.38 -7.11 8.69
N ASP A 709 -8.56 -5.78 8.69
CA ASP A 709 -9.18 -5.03 9.78
C ASP A 709 -10.36 -4.18 9.29
N THR A 710 -11.57 -4.69 9.51
CA THR A 710 -12.82 -4.03 9.10
C THR A 710 -13.56 -3.36 10.25
N SER A 711 -13.04 -3.41 11.48
CA SER A 711 -13.77 -2.99 12.67
C SER A 711 -12.88 -2.31 13.68
N ALA A 712 -13.20 -1.05 14.01
CA ALA A 712 -12.54 -0.30 15.08
C ALA A 712 -12.50 -1.04 16.43
N PRO A 713 -11.61 -0.64 17.37
CA PRO A 713 -11.35 -1.41 18.57
C PRO A 713 -12.56 -1.47 19.50
N THR A 714 -12.76 -2.61 20.14
CA THR A 714 -13.85 -2.81 21.09
C THR A 714 -13.45 -2.28 22.47
N MET A 715 -14.19 -1.30 22.98
CA MET A 715 -13.98 -0.73 24.31
C MET A 715 -14.79 -1.44 25.40
N THR A 716 -14.18 -1.53 26.59
CA THR A 716 -14.76 -2.05 27.82
C THR A 716 -14.40 -1.14 28.99
N THR A 717 -15.36 -0.89 29.88
CA THR A 717 -15.16 -0.08 31.08
C THR A 717 -15.36 -0.96 32.31
N VAL A 718 -14.37 -0.97 33.19
CA VAL A 718 -14.39 -1.72 34.46
C VAL A 718 -14.30 -0.75 35.63
N VAL A 719 -15.24 -0.85 36.57
CA VAL A 719 -15.20 -0.11 37.84
C VAL A 719 -14.72 -1.07 38.93
N GLY A 720 -13.71 -0.66 39.72
CA GLY A 720 -13.14 -1.53 40.75
C GLY A 720 -12.25 -0.80 41.75
N GLY A 721 -11.60 -1.55 42.66
CA GLY A 721 -10.62 -1.03 43.62
C GLY A 721 -11.19 -0.34 44.87
N GLY A 722 -12.45 0.10 44.85
CA GLY A 722 -13.11 0.79 45.96
C GLY A 722 -14.59 0.42 46.11
N PRO A 723 -15.31 1.07 47.05
CA PRO A 723 -16.73 0.85 47.27
C PRO A 723 -17.56 1.44 46.14
N VAL A 724 -18.59 0.71 45.72
CA VAL A 724 -19.53 1.09 44.66
C VAL A 724 -20.95 0.81 45.17
N TYR A 725 -21.89 1.70 44.85
CA TYR A 725 -23.30 1.54 45.20
C TYR A 725 -24.21 1.88 44.02
N ASP A 726 -25.02 0.91 43.61
CA ASP A 726 -26.04 1.09 42.58
C ASP A 726 -27.38 1.42 43.24
N ALA A 727 -27.80 2.67 43.13
CA ALA A 727 -29.05 3.12 43.72
C ALA A 727 -30.26 2.53 42.95
N PRO A 728 -31.41 2.33 43.62
CA PRO A 728 -32.62 1.80 42.98
C PRO A 728 -33.19 2.63 41.82
N ASP A 729 -32.78 3.91 41.71
CA ASP A 729 -33.16 4.81 40.62
C ASP A 729 -32.25 4.71 39.39
N GLY A 730 -31.21 3.85 39.45
CA GLY A 730 -30.22 3.64 38.41
C GLY A 730 -28.98 4.52 38.53
N THR A 731 -28.84 5.34 39.59
CA THR A 731 -27.63 6.14 39.80
C THR A 731 -26.48 5.26 40.30
N HIS A 732 -25.32 5.36 39.63
CA HIS A 732 -24.10 4.63 39.99
C HIS A 732 -23.17 5.51 40.85
N PHE A 733 -22.98 5.16 42.11
CA PHE A 733 -22.11 5.86 43.05
C PHE A 733 -20.76 5.17 43.20
N VAL A 734 -19.69 5.94 43.23
CA VAL A 734 -18.31 5.45 43.45
C VAL A 734 -17.68 6.21 44.61
N GLY A 735 -17.02 5.48 45.50
CA GLY A 735 -16.41 6.05 46.70
C GLY A 735 -14.89 6.13 46.68
N PRO A 736 -14.26 6.46 47.82
CA PRO A 736 -12.81 6.63 47.91
C PRO A 736 -12.03 5.40 47.47
N GLY A 737 -10.97 5.61 46.68
CA GLY A 737 -10.12 4.53 46.19
C GLY A 737 -10.72 3.75 45.00
N THR A 738 -11.92 4.09 44.54
CA THR A 738 -12.48 3.52 43.31
C THR A 738 -11.71 4.00 42.09
N SER A 739 -11.44 3.09 41.18
CA SER A 739 -10.87 3.35 39.86
C SER A 739 -11.86 2.93 38.77
N ILE A 740 -11.93 3.74 37.71
CA ILE A 740 -12.63 3.38 36.47
C ILE A 740 -11.56 3.16 35.42
N THR A 741 -11.42 1.94 34.93
CA THR A 741 -10.45 1.57 33.91
C THR A 741 -11.16 1.39 32.58
N VAL A 742 -10.64 2.04 31.54
CA VAL A 742 -11.08 1.84 30.16
C VAL A 742 -10.03 0.99 29.46
N THR A 743 -10.48 -0.12 28.88
CA THR A 743 -9.67 -1.01 28.06
C THR A 743 -10.24 -1.07 26.66
N ALA A 744 -9.38 -0.99 25.65
CA ALA A 744 -9.74 -1.22 24.26
C ALA A 744 -8.94 -2.40 23.73
N THR A 745 -9.61 -3.29 23.00
CA THR A 745 -8.97 -4.44 22.36
C THR A 745 -9.39 -4.50 20.92
N ASP A 746 -8.42 -4.73 20.05
CA ASP A 746 -8.64 -4.92 18.62
C ASP A 746 -8.49 -6.39 18.21
N ALA A 747 -9.11 -6.80 17.11
CA ALA A 747 -9.02 -8.18 16.62
C ALA A 747 -7.68 -8.47 15.92
N VAL A 748 -7.08 -7.45 15.31
CA VAL A 748 -5.85 -7.53 14.50
C VAL A 748 -4.68 -6.93 15.26
N PHE A 749 -4.80 -5.68 15.69
CA PHE A 749 -3.70 -4.92 16.28
C PHE A 749 -3.41 -5.30 17.74
N THR A 750 -2.13 -5.26 18.09
CA THR A 750 -1.70 -5.35 19.49
C THR A 750 -2.08 -4.11 20.28
N GLU A 751 -2.17 -4.25 21.60
CA GLU A 751 -2.63 -3.20 22.51
C GLU A 751 -1.78 -1.92 22.46
N SER A 752 -0.52 -2.00 22.03
CA SER A 752 0.37 -0.83 21.88
C SER A 752 0.02 0.07 20.71
N LEU A 753 -0.73 -0.44 19.72
CA LEU A 753 -1.20 0.32 18.56
C LEU A 753 -2.67 0.70 18.67
N VAL A 754 -3.32 0.37 19.79
CA VAL A 754 -4.70 0.79 20.09
C VAL A 754 -4.66 2.06 20.92
N ASP A 755 -4.99 3.17 20.26
CA ASP A 755 -5.08 4.48 20.89
C ASP A 755 -6.40 4.61 21.66
N VAL A 756 -6.32 5.12 22.89
CA VAL A 756 -7.49 5.45 23.70
C VAL A 756 -7.44 6.93 24.05
N GLN A 757 -8.53 7.63 23.77
CA GLN A 757 -8.74 8.99 24.27
C GLN A 757 -9.88 9.00 25.27
N SER A 758 -9.72 9.75 26.35
CA SER A 758 -10.76 9.93 27.34
C SER A 758 -10.87 11.36 27.81
N ARG A 759 -12.02 11.71 28.36
CA ARG A 759 -12.24 12.96 29.08
C ARG A 759 -13.25 12.74 30.19
N VAL A 760 -12.97 13.33 31.34
CA VAL A 760 -13.86 13.30 32.50
C VAL A 760 -14.22 14.73 32.90
N TYR A 761 -15.51 14.99 33.12
CA TYR A 761 -16.00 16.32 33.46
C TYR A 761 -17.30 16.26 34.25
N ARG A 762 -17.62 17.35 34.96
CA ARG A 762 -18.84 17.43 35.76
C ARG A 762 -20.06 17.50 34.83
N GLN A 763 -21.11 16.76 35.16
CA GLN A 763 -22.34 16.75 34.36
C GLN A 763 -22.91 18.17 34.20
N GLY A 764 -23.30 18.53 32.98
CA GLY A 764 -23.83 19.86 32.65
C GLY A 764 -22.79 20.96 32.39
N THR A 765 -21.49 20.66 32.48
CA THR A 765 -20.43 21.57 32.00
C THR A 765 -20.01 21.27 30.57
N THR A 766 -19.42 22.25 29.88
CA THR A 766 -18.82 22.02 28.55
C THR A 766 -17.72 20.96 28.66
N PRO A 767 -17.74 19.89 27.84
CA PRO A 767 -16.69 18.88 27.84
C PRO A 767 -15.32 19.52 27.53
N PRO A 768 -14.25 19.12 28.22
CA PRO A 768 -12.90 19.56 27.88
C PRO A 768 -12.43 18.93 26.56
N ALA A 769 -11.27 19.37 26.09
CA ALA A 769 -10.59 18.71 24.97
C ALA A 769 -10.29 17.24 25.30
N TRP A 770 -10.25 16.41 24.26
CA TRP A 770 -9.81 15.02 24.39
C TRP A 770 -8.36 14.96 24.88
N ALA A 771 -8.07 14.00 25.75
CA ALA A 771 -6.72 13.71 26.20
C ALA A 771 -6.40 12.25 25.91
N ASP A 772 -5.16 11.99 25.48
CA ASP A 772 -4.66 10.63 25.30
C ASP A 772 -4.58 9.93 26.66
N ALA A 773 -5.04 8.68 26.69
CA ALA A 773 -5.11 7.85 27.87
C ALA A 773 -4.41 6.51 27.58
N PRO A 774 -3.44 6.09 28.40
CA PRO A 774 -2.84 4.78 28.20
C PRO A 774 -3.90 3.68 28.33
N ASN A 775 -3.93 2.77 27.35
CA ASN A 775 -4.90 1.68 27.30
C ASN A 775 -4.83 0.81 28.57
N GLY A 776 -5.96 0.62 29.25
CA GLY A 776 -6.06 -0.16 30.48
C GLY A 776 -5.60 0.55 31.75
N VAL A 777 -5.29 1.85 31.68
CA VAL A 777 -4.96 2.65 32.88
C VAL A 777 -6.22 3.29 33.44
N ALA A 778 -6.32 3.29 34.78
CA ALA A 778 -7.44 3.88 35.50
C ALA A 778 -7.50 5.41 35.35
N VAL A 779 -8.71 5.92 35.14
CA VAL A 779 -9.01 7.36 35.21
C VAL A 779 -8.81 7.83 36.66
N PRO A 780 -7.99 8.89 36.89
CA PRO A 780 -7.70 9.36 38.22
C PRO A 780 -8.89 10.08 38.85
N LEU A 781 -9.53 9.46 39.86
CA LEU A 781 -10.66 10.04 40.59
C LEU A 781 -10.28 10.70 41.93
N ALA A 782 -9.13 10.33 42.51
CA ALA A 782 -8.78 10.61 43.91
C ALA A 782 -8.68 12.10 44.29
N SER A 783 -8.53 13.01 43.31
CA SER A 783 -8.42 14.46 43.53
C SER A 783 -9.66 15.24 43.07
N MET A 784 -10.71 14.54 42.64
CA MET A 784 -11.94 15.17 42.14
C MET A 784 -12.90 15.47 43.31
N PRO A 785 -13.57 16.63 43.33
CA PRO A 785 -14.63 16.90 44.31
C PRO A 785 -15.85 16.00 44.10
N ASP A 786 -16.62 15.77 45.16
CA ASP A 786 -17.88 15.01 45.06
C ASP A 786 -18.87 15.66 44.08
N GLY A 787 -19.60 14.83 43.33
CA GLY A 787 -20.59 15.28 42.37
C GLY A 787 -20.82 14.31 41.22
N ARG A 788 -21.68 14.72 40.30
CA ARG A 788 -22.03 13.95 39.09
C ARG A 788 -21.01 14.16 37.98
N TYR A 789 -20.49 13.07 37.43
CA TYR A 789 -19.45 13.08 36.41
C TYR A 789 -19.87 12.26 35.19
N VAL A 790 -19.36 12.70 34.05
CA VAL A 790 -19.43 11.99 32.78
C VAL A 790 -18.01 11.65 32.37
N LEU A 791 -17.75 10.36 32.16
CA LEU A 791 -16.56 9.86 31.47
C LEU A 791 -16.96 9.53 30.05
N GLU A 792 -16.33 10.21 29.10
CA GLU A 792 -16.41 9.85 27.69
C GLU A 792 -15.09 9.24 27.25
N SER A 793 -15.16 8.21 26.43
CA SER A 793 -13.99 7.52 25.90
C SER A 793 -14.23 7.11 24.45
N ARG A 794 -13.16 7.05 23.67
CA ARG A 794 -13.14 6.57 22.29
C ARG A 794 -11.81 5.91 22.03
N ALA A 795 -11.81 4.90 21.17
CA ALA A 795 -10.60 4.17 20.81
C ALA A 795 -10.47 4.10 19.30
N GLY A 796 -9.23 4.09 18.83
CA GLY A 796 -8.88 3.91 17.43
C GLY A 796 -7.64 3.02 17.29
N ASP A 797 -7.36 2.69 16.05
CA ASP A 797 -6.21 1.88 15.62
C ASP A 797 -5.67 2.48 14.31
N PRO A 798 -4.60 1.92 13.71
CA PRO A 798 -4.03 2.44 12.46
C PRO A 798 -5.02 2.50 11.28
N CYS A 799 -6.04 1.64 11.23
CA CYS A 799 -7.07 1.63 10.18
C CYS A 799 -8.30 2.48 10.54
N HIS A 800 -8.51 2.75 11.83
CA HIS A 800 -9.67 3.44 12.37
C HIS A 800 -9.25 4.60 13.26
N ALA A 801 -9.12 5.79 12.67
CA ALA A 801 -8.70 6.99 13.39
C ALA A 801 -9.53 7.26 14.66
N VAL A 802 -8.86 7.40 15.80
CA VAL A 802 -9.51 7.68 17.11
C VAL A 802 -10.37 8.96 17.09
N THR A 803 -10.07 9.90 16.20
CA THR A 803 -10.78 11.18 16.09
C THR A 803 -12.18 11.05 15.50
N SER A 804 -12.42 10.04 14.66
CA SER A 804 -13.71 9.72 14.04
C SER A 804 -14.47 8.59 14.76
N ALA A 805 -13.84 7.96 15.76
CA ALA A 805 -14.40 6.83 16.49
C ALA A 805 -15.67 7.18 17.31
N PRO A 806 -16.61 6.23 17.46
CA PRO A 806 -17.78 6.38 18.34
C PRO A 806 -17.38 6.66 19.79
N VAL A 807 -18.13 7.56 20.43
CA VAL A 807 -17.92 7.91 21.84
C VAL A 807 -18.74 6.99 22.75
N GLN A 808 -18.09 6.32 23.69
CA GLN A 808 -18.71 5.61 24.79
C GLN A 808 -18.83 6.55 26.00
N THR A 809 -20.02 6.62 26.58
CA THR A 809 -20.32 7.48 27.73
C THR A 809 -20.63 6.64 28.98
N THR A 810 -19.97 6.95 30.09
CA THR A 810 -20.22 6.37 31.42
C THR A 810 -20.55 7.51 32.39
N GLU A 811 -21.72 7.45 33.02
CA GLU A 811 -22.12 8.43 34.05
C GLU A 811 -21.98 7.82 35.44
N PHE A 812 -21.44 8.59 36.39
CA PHE A 812 -21.29 8.18 37.79
C PHE A 812 -21.36 9.37 38.73
N VAL A 813 -21.57 9.10 40.02
CA VAL A 813 -21.53 10.10 41.10
C VAL A 813 -20.38 9.76 42.03
N LEU A 814 -19.41 10.67 42.12
CA LEU A 814 -18.31 10.55 43.08
C LEU A 814 -18.78 11.06 44.43
N ASP A 815 -18.66 10.21 45.45
CA ASP A 815 -19.02 10.54 46.82
C ASP A 815 -17.95 10.01 47.79
N THR A 816 -17.15 10.94 48.30
CA THR A 816 -16.05 10.69 49.23
C THR A 816 -16.28 11.30 50.60
N THR A 817 -17.45 11.91 50.82
CA THR A 817 -17.76 12.65 52.03
C THR A 817 -18.73 11.85 52.89
N ALA A 818 -18.44 11.77 54.18
CA ALA A 818 -19.35 11.13 55.11
C ALA A 818 -20.60 11.98 55.40
N PRO A 819 -21.72 11.37 55.83
CA PRO A 819 -22.93 12.10 56.19
C PRO A 819 -22.67 13.16 57.26
N VAL A 820 -23.27 14.33 57.08
CA VAL A 820 -23.23 15.42 58.06
C VAL A 820 -24.22 15.13 59.19
N ILE A 821 -23.71 15.08 60.41
CA ILE A 821 -24.50 14.81 61.62
C ILE A 821 -24.81 16.13 62.32
N THR A 822 -26.08 16.35 62.67
CA THR A 822 -26.52 17.46 63.52
C THR A 822 -27.25 16.93 64.75
N VAL A 823 -26.63 17.04 65.93
CA VAL A 823 -27.30 16.74 67.21
C VAL A 823 -28.22 17.91 67.58
N THR A 824 -29.53 17.67 67.58
CA THR A 824 -30.58 18.64 67.88
C THR A 824 -30.96 18.67 69.36
N SER A 825 -30.72 17.56 70.08
CA SER A 825 -30.80 17.50 71.53
C SER A 825 -29.84 16.40 72.04
N PRO A 826 -28.98 16.67 73.02
CA PRO A 826 -28.82 17.93 73.74
C PRO A 826 -28.11 19.00 72.89
N ALA A 827 -28.68 20.21 72.84
CA ALA A 827 -28.12 21.35 72.10
C ALA A 827 -28.37 22.67 72.87
N PRO A 828 -27.50 23.70 72.74
CA PRO A 828 -26.22 23.72 72.01
C PRO A 828 -25.11 22.92 72.73
N GLU A 829 -23.87 23.00 72.26
CA GLU A 829 -22.71 22.35 72.90
C GLU A 829 -22.61 22.81 74.37
N ALA A 830 -22.26 21.91 75.28
CA ALA A 830 -22.22 22.15 76.72
C ALA A 830 -23.56 22.63 77.32
N ARG A 831 -24.70 22.19 76.75
CA ARG A 831 -26.03 22.42 77.35
C ARG A 831 -26.05 21.88 78.78
N GLU A 832 -26.59 22.67 79.71
CA GLU A 832 -26.80 22.25 81.09
C GLU A 832 -28.23 21.76 81.29
N PHE A 833 -28.38 20.64 82.00
CA PHE A 833 -29.64 20.10 82.48
C PHE A 833 -29.58 19.97 84.00
N ASP A 834 -30.68 20.34 84.64
CA ASP A 834 -30.84 20.13 86.06
C ASP A 834 -31.14 18.64 86.33
N THR A 835 -30.77 18.13 87.52
CA THR A 835 -30.91 16.70 87.84
C THR A 835 -32.33 16.14 87.84
N ASP A 836 -33.37 16.96 87.65
CA ASP A 836 -34.77 16.56 87.49
C ASP A 836 -35.33 16.83 86.07
N ASP A 837 -34.50 17.28 85.13
CA ASP A 837 -34.89 17.50 83.74
C ASP A 837 -35.06 16.18 82.99
N GLN A 838 -35.97 16.21 82.00
CA GLN A 838 -36.09 15.18 80.98
C GLN A 838 -35.86 15.82 79.60
N PHE A 839 -35.06 15.17 78.77
CA PHE A 839 -34.76 15.63 77.43
C PHE A 839 -34.53 14.43 76.50
N PRO A 840 -34.83 14.53 75.20
CA PRO A 840 -34.51 13.45 74.26
C PRO A 840 -33.04 13.54 73.81
N ILE A 841 -32.46 12.40 73.44
CA ILE A 841 -31.34 12.39 72.50
C ILE A 841 -31.95 12.41 71.09
N SER A 842 -31.64 13.44 70.30
CA SER A 842 -32.13 13.56 68.94
C SER A 842 -31.07 14.13 68.02
N TRP A 843 -31.02 13.62 66.80
CA TRP A 843 -30.13 14.09 65.75
C TRP A 843 -30.77 13.94 64.38
N THR A 844 -30.18 14.60 63.40
CA THR A 844 -30.45 14.40 61.97
C THR A 844 -29.15 14.09 61.26
N THR A 845 -29.24 13.29 60.21
CA THR A 845 -28.17 12.95 59.28
C THR A 845 -28.58 13.45 57.90
N ASP A 846 -27.63 14.04 57.17
CA ASP A 846 -27.83 14.52 55.81
C ASP A 846 -26.57 14.22 55.01
N ASP A 847 -26.72 13.50 53.91
CA ASP A 847 -25.63 13.14 53.01
C ASP A 847 -25.55 14.07 51.79
N GLY A 848 -26.39 15.11 51.76
CA GLY A 848 -26.41 16.07 50.68
C GLY A 848 -27.02 15.55 49.38
N PRO A 849 -27.08 16.41 48.34
CA PRO A 849 -27.76 16.11 47.07
C PRO A 849 -26.97 15.21 46.12
N ASP A 850 -25.66 15.13 46.29
CA ASP A 850 -24.75 14.30 45.48
C ASP A 850 -24.17 13.12 46.29
N GLY A 851 -24.58 12.94 47.54
CA GLY A 851 -24.18 11.80 48.37
C GLY A 851 -24.94 10.53 48.03
N SER A 852 -24.35 9.39 48.36
CA SER A 852 -24.89 8.05 48.14
C SER A 852 -26.06 7.71 49.08
N GLY A 853 -26.34 8.56 50.05
CA GLY A 853 -27.40 8.44 51.04
C GLY A 853 -26.93 7.71 52.30
N VAL A 854 -27.62 7.95 53.42
CA VAL A 854 -27.28 7.35 54.73
C VAL A 854 -27.69 5.87 54.76
N ASP A 855 -26.72 4.96 54.89
CA ASP A 855 -26.94 3.52 55.05
C ASP A 855 -27.22 3.17 56.52
N SER A 856 -26.43 3.74 57.44
CA SER A 856 -26.57 3.45 58.86
C SER A 856 -26.32 4.65 59.76
N GLU A 857 -27.03 4.67 60.89
CA GLU A 857 -26.82 5.62 61.97
C GLU A 857 -26.89 4.93 63.34
N SER A 858 -26.07 5.40 64.27
CA SER A 858 -26.04 4.92 65.65
C SER A 858 -25.63 6.03 66.60
N ALA A 859 -25.99 5.89 67.88
CA ALA A 859 -25.52 6.78 68.92
C ALA A 859 -25.13 6.03 70.19
N THR A 860 -24.30 6.68 71.01
CA THR A 860 -24.04 6.25 72.37
C THR A 860 -24.22 7.40 73.35
N LEU A 861 -24.73 7.12 74.55
CA LEU A 861 -24.70 7.99 75.72
C LEU A 861 -23.65 7.41 76.69
N ASP A 862 -22.58 8.15 76.94
CA ASP A 862 -21.44 7.73 77.77
C ASP A 862 -20.90 6.34 77.41
N GLY A 863 -20.88 6.04 76.11
CA GLY A 863 -20.42 4.76 75.56
C GLY A 863 -21.47 3.63 75.54
N SER A 864 -22.67 3.84 76.10
CA SER A 864 -23.79 2.89 76.03
C SER A 864 -24.67 3.18 74.83
N ALA A 865 -25.15 2.16 74.11
CA ALA A 865 -25.98 2.34 72.91
C ALA A 865 -27.24 3.18 73.19
N ALA A 866 -27.53 4.12 72.29
CA ALA A 866 -28.68 5.02 72.35
C ALA A 866 -29.42 5.08 71.00
N THR A 867 -30.72 5.39 71.03
CA THR A 867 -31.57 5.49 69.83
C THR A 867 -32.06 6.92 69.59
N ASN A 868 -32.34 7.27 68.33
CA ASN A 868 -32.85 8.59 67.98
C ASN A 868 -34.25 8.81 68.58
N GLY A 869 -34.43 9.91 69.31
CA GLY A 869 -35.64 10.22 70.09
C GLY A 869 -35.69 9.55 71.46
N GLN A 870 -34.63 8.86 71.92
CA GLN A 870 -34.60 8.23 73.23
C GLN A 870 -34.78 9.28 74.34
N PRO A 871 -35.77 9.14 75.24
CA PRO A 871 -35.88 10.01 76.40
C PRO A 871 -34.72 9.71 77.37
N VAL A 872 -34.04 10.77 77.79
CA VAL A 872 -33.04 10.77 78.86
C VAL A 872 -33.63 11.45 80.06
N ASP A 873 -33.52 10.76 81.18
CA ASP A 873 -33.95 11.25 82.48
C ASP A 873 -32.71 11.61 83.28
N ALA A 874 -32.47 12.91 83.50
CA ALA A 874 -31.28 13.38 84.20
C ALA A 874 -31.20 12.83 85.64
N PHE A 875 -32.34 12.40 86.21
CA PHE A 875 -32.41 11.72 87.51
C PHE A 875 -31.61 10.40 87.56
N LEU A 876 -31.35 9.78 86.41
CA LEU A 876 -30.61 8.52 86.33
C LEU A 876 -29.12 8.74 86.04
N LEU A 877 -28.68 9.97 85.79
CA LEU A 877 -27.30 10.33 85.47
C LEU A 877 -26.55 10.89 86.69
N ASP A 878 -25.24 10.68 86.74
CA ASP A 878 -24.37 11.33 87.73
C ASP A 878 -24.29 12.86 87.47
N ALA A 879 -23.84 13.65 88.45
CA ALA A 879 -23.50 15.05 88.18
C ALA A 879 -22.17 15.13 87.43
N GLY A 880 -22.11 15.98 86.40
CA GLY A 880 -20.89 16.19 85.63
C GLY A 880 -21.11 16.20 84.12
N LEU A 881 -20.02 16.03 83.37
CA LEU A 881 -20.03 16.01 81.92
C LEU A 881 -20.44 14.64 81.40
N HIS A 882 -21.38 14.65 80.47
CA HIS A 882 -21.84 13.49 79.72
C HIS A 882 -21.63 13.74 78.23
N SER A 883 -21.53 12.68 77.44
CA SER A 883 -21.38 12.77 76.00
C SER A 883 -22.37 11.91 75.24
N VAL A 884 -22.95 12.51 74.20
CA VAL A 884 -23.62 11.78 73.12
C VAL A 884 -22.67 11.71 71.95
N VAL A 885 -22.31 10.50 71.51
CA VAL A 885 -21.52 10.28 70.30
C VAL A 885 -22.45 9.69 69.26
N VAL A 886 -22.69 10.41 68.16
CA VAL A 886 -23.47 9.93 67.03
C VAL A 886 -22.51 9.59 65.89
N THR A 887 -22.71 8.45 65.27
CA THR A 887 -21.94 7.96 64.12
C THR A 887 -22.92 7.63 62.99
N ALA A 888 -22.61 8.10 61.79
CA ALA A 888 -23.38 7.82 60.58
C ALA A 888 -22.44 7.36 59.47
N ALA A 889 -22.91 6.44 58.63
CA ALA A 889 -22.21 5.99 57.43
C ALA A 889 -23.16 6.05 56.23
N ASP A 890 -22.63 6.43 55.07
CA ASP A 890 -23.34 6.38 53.81
C ASP A 890 -23.30 4.97 53.16
N ASN A 891 -23.90 4.82 51.98
CA ASN A 891 -23.91 3.56 51.22
C ASN A 891 -22.54 3.16 50.64
N LEU A 892 -21.55 4.05 50.70
CA LEU A 892 -20.17 3.80 50.27
C LEU A 892 -19.22 3.52 51.44
N GLY A 893 -19.70 3.60 52.67
CA GLY A 893 -18.93 3.37 53.88
C GLY A 893 -18.12 4.58 54.36
N ASN A 894 -18.39 5.79 53.87
CA ASN A 894 -17.81 7.01 54.43
C ASN A 894 -18.42 7.27 55.81
N VAL A 895 -17.59 7.28 56.86
CA VAL A 895 -18.06 7.36 58.25
C VAL A 895 -17.83 8.74 58.86
N GLY A 896 -18.92 9.35 59.33
CA GLY A 896 -18.94 10.59 60.10
C GLY A 896 -19.16 10.31 61.57
N THR A 897 -18.55 11.11 62.45
CA THR A 897 -18.82 11.04 63.89
C THR A 897 -18.89 12.43 64.50
N LEU A 898 -19.93 12.69 65.28
CA LEU A 898 -20.09 13.91 66.06
C LEU A 898 -20.21 13.58 67.54
N THR A 899 -19.35 14.17 68.36
CA THR A 899 -19.47 14.14 69.82
C THR A 899 -20.11 15.43 70.29
N ARG A 900 -21.19 15.32 71.06
CA ARG A 900 -21.90 16.41 71.74
C ARG A 900 -21.73 16.25 73.23
N THR A 901 -21.15 17.23 73.91
CA THR A 901 -21.08 17.21 75.38
C THR A 901 -22.21 18.03 76.00
N PHE A 902 -22.72 17.56 77.13
CA PHE A 902 -23.69 18.27 77.97
C PHE A 902 -23.34 18.04 79.45
N ARG A 903 -23.85 18.90 80.33
CA ARG A 903 -23.59 18.78 81.77
C ARG A 903 -24.88 18.56 82.53
N VAL A 904 -24.90 17.55 83.40
CA VAL A 904 -25.94 17.38 84.41
C VAL A 904 -25.45 18.05 85.70
N ARG A 905 -26.27 18.94 86.26
CA ARG A 905 -25.95 19.64 87.51
C ARG A 905 -27.13 19.61 88.46
N ALA A 906 -26.86 19.57 89.76
CA ALA A 906 -27.91 19.75 90.74
C ALA A 906 -28.16 21.23 91.01
N THR A 907 -29.40 21.55 91.35
CA THR A 907 -29.83 22.81 91.95
C THR A 907 -30.58 22.48 93.22
N SER A 908 -30.68 23.41 94.18
CA SER A 908 -31.44 23.17 95.41
C SER A 908 -32.89 22.75 95.09
N ALA A 909 -33.46 23.27 94.00
CA ALA A 909 -34.79 22.93 93.51
C ALA A 909 -34.87 21.53 92.90
N SER A 910 -33.97 21.18 91.97
CA SER A 910 -33.96 19.84 91.35
C SER A 910 -33.64 18.74 92.36
N LEU A 911 -32.75 18.99 93.33
CA LEU A 911 -32.51 18.06 94.44
C LEU A 911 -33.77 17.81 95.26
N LEU A 912 -34.56 18.85 95.57
CA LEU A 912 -35.82 18.68 96.28
C LEU A 912 -36.82 17.84 95.46
N SER A 913 -36.94 18.14 94.15
CA SER A 913 -37.75 17.39 93.19
C SER A 913 -37.36 15.91 93.14
N ASN A 914 -36.05 15.65 93.08
CA ASN A 914 -35.47 14.31 93.07
C ASN A 914 -35.72 13.53 94.35
N ILE A 915 -35.63 14.16 95.53
CA ILE A 915 -36.00 13.50 96.79
C ILE A 915 -37.50 13.15 96.80
N VAL A 916 -38.37 14.04 96.33
CA VAL A 916 -39.81 13.77 96.24
C VAL A 916 -40.05 12.54 95.36
N ARG A 917 -39.51 12.53 94.15
CA ARG A 917 -39.60 11.40 93.22
C ARG A 917 -39.03 10.11 93.81
N ALA A 918 -37.85 10.16 94.43
CA ALA A 918 -37.21 8.99 95.03
C ALA A 918 -38.03 8.38 96.17
N CYS A 919 -38.80 9.18 96.91
CA CYS A 919 -39.73 8.66 97.90
C CYS A 919 -40.96 7.99 97.27
N GLU A 920 -41.48 8.54 96.17
CA GLU A 920 -42.63 7.99 95.44
C GLU A 920 -42.27 6.67 94.74
N GLU A 921 -41.07 6.59 94.18
CA GLU A 921 -40.53 5.39 93.52
C GLU A 921 -39.97 4.36 94.51
N GLY A 922 -39.93 4.66 95.81
CA GLY A 922 -39.48 3.74 96.85
C GLY A 922 -37.95 3.59 96.95
N LEU A 923 -37.17 4.43 96.26
CA LEU A 923 -35.72 4.52 96.40
C LEU A 923 -35.31 5.06 97.78
N ILE A 924 -36.21 5.77 98.46
CA ILE A 924 -36.11 6.12 99.89
C ILE A 924 -37.24 5.40 100.65
N THR A 925 -36.92 4.29 101.29
CA THR A 925 -37.92 3.39 101.91
C THR A 925 -38.37 3.85 103.30
N ASN A 926 -37.56 4.69 103.97
CA ASN A 926 -37.88 5.22 105.30
C ASN A 926 -38.59 6.58 105.21
N THR A 927 -39.85 6.63 105.64
CA THR A 927 -40.68 7.86 105.62
C THR A 927 -40.07 9.00 106.45
N GLY A 928 -39.38 8.69 107.55
CA GLY A 928 -38.69 9.68 108.37
C GLY A 928 -37.49 10.30 107.64
N THR A 929 -36.71 9.48 106.92
CA THR A 929 -35.61 9.94 106.08
C THR A 929 -36.11 10.80 104.92
N CYS A 930 -37.18 10.38 104.25
CA CYS A 930 -37.83 11.14 103.17
C CYS A 930 -38.27 12.54 103.66
N ASN A 931 -39.07 12.60 104.72
CA ASN A 931 -39.57 13.85 105.29
C ASN A 931 -38.43 14.77 105.77
N GLY A 932 -37.37 14.16 106.34
CA GLY A 932 -36.18 14.87 106.79
C GLY A 932 -35.41 15.53 105.65
N LEU A 933 -35.09 14.78 104.59
CA LEU A 933 -34.38 15.28 103.42
C LEU A 933 -35.19 16.36 102.68
N GLN A 934 -36.51 16.17 102.50
CA GLN A 934 -37.36 17.20 101.90
C GLN A 934 -37.39 18.49 102.73
N ALA A 935 -37.45 18.40 104.07
CA ALA A 935 -37.45 19.58 104.93
C ALA A 935 -36.13 20.36 104.83
N ILE A 936 -35.00 19.64 104.81
CA ILE A 936 -33.67 20.24 104.64
C ILE A 936 -33.56 20.92 103.27
N LEU A 937 -33.96 20.26 102.18
CA LEU A 937 -33.86 20.81 100.83
C LEU A 937 -34.87 21.94 100.56
N ARG A 938 -36.08 21.93 101.16
CA ARG A 938 -36.99 23.09 101.13
C ARG A 938 -36.37 24.32 101.78
N ALA A 939 -35.59 24.14 102.86
CA ALA A 939 -34.85 25.22 103.48
C ALA A 939 -33.68 25.71 102.60
N ALA A 940 -32.99 24.79 101.91
CA ALA A 940 -31.95 25.10 100.91
C ALA A 940 -32.52 25.92 99.74
N VAL A 941 -33.63 25.49 99.13
CA VAL A 941 -34.35 26.24 98.08
C VAL A 941 -34.73 27.64 98.56
N ALA A 942 -35.35 27.75 99.74
CA ALA A 942 -35.74 29.06 100.26
C ALA A 942 -34.54 29.97 100.55
N SER A 943 -33.35 29.41 100.84
CA SER A 943 -32.11 30.17 101.02
C SER A 943 -31.50 30.57 99.68
N HIS A 944 -31.55 29.69 98.68
CA HIS A 944 -31.17 29.96 97.29
C HIS A 944 -31.95 31.16 96.71
N ASP A 945 -33.27 31.13 96.84
CA ASP A 945 -34.18 32.16 96.31
C ASP A 945 -33.94 33.55 96.92
N ARG A 946 -33.33 33.61 98.10
CA ARG A 946 -32.95 34.85 98.79
C ARG A 946 -31.48 35.26 98.54
N GLY A 947 -30.75 34.54 97.70
CA GLY A 947 -29.33 34.75 97.41
C GLY A 947 -28.38 34.42 98.56
N ALA A 948 -28.84 33.65 99.56
CA ALA A 948 -28.08 33.32 100.76
C ALA A 948 -27.25 32.03 100.59
N HIS A 949 -26.50 31.95 99.48
CA HIS A 949 -25.78 30.74 99.05
C HIS A 949 -24.72 30.29 100.08
N THR A 950 -23.77 31.16 100.43
CA THR A 950 -22.67 30.83 101.35
C THR A 950 -22.74 31.65 102.65
N PRO A 951 -22.66 31.03 103.85
CA PRO A 951 -22.54 29.60 104.14
C PRO A 951 -23.89 28.90 104.33
N THR A 952 -25.03 29.62 104.24
CA THR A 952 -26.32 29.15 104.76
C THR A 952 -26.90 28.00 103.94
N GLU A 953 -27.04 28.16 102.63
CA GLU A 953 -27.51 27.11 101.73
C GLU A 953 -26.51 25.95 101.67
N VAL A 954 -25.21 26.25 101.54
CA VAL A 954 -24.14 25.23 101.58
C VAL A 954 -24.18 24.37 102.85
N ASN A 955 -24.39 24.97 104.03
CA ASN A 955 -24.53 24.21 105.29
C ASN A 955 -25.79 23.33 105.30
N GLN A 956 -26.88 23.78 104.69
CA GLN A 956 -28.12 23.01 104.56
C GLN A 956 -27.94 21.84 103.58
N LEU A 957 -27.29 22.06 102.44
CA LEU A 957 -26.90 21.01 101.49
C LEU A 957 -25.92 20.00 102.14
N GLY A 958 -24.95 20.48 102.92
CA GLY A 958 -24.04 19.64 103.69
C GLY A 958 -24.75 18.82 104.79
N ALA A 959 -25.82 19.36 105.39
CA ALA A 959 -26.67 18.59 106.29
C ALA A 959 -27.47 17.51 105.55
N ALA A 960 -27.99 17.79 104.34
CA ALA A 960 -28.60 16.78 103.48
C ALA A 960 -27.61 15.68 103.10
N LEU A 961 -26.37 16.05 102.73
CA LEU A 961 -25.28 15.13 102.41
C LEU A 961 -24.97 14.18 103.57
N ASN A 962 -24.86 14.70 104.80
CA ASN A 962 -24.66 13.88 106.00
C ASN A 962 -25.80 12.87 106.23
N VAL A 963 -27.04 13.25 105.92
CA VAL A 963 -28.20 12.35 106.01
C VAL A 963 -28.14 11.28 104.92
N VAL A 964 -27.78 11.65 103.70
CA VAL A 964 -27.56 10.70 102.59
C VAL A 964 -26.48 9.69 102.98
N ASP A 965 -25.32 10.15 103.42
CA ASP A 965 -24.20 9.29 103.87
C ASP A 965 -24.58 8.32 104.99
N ALA A 966 -25.39 8.77 105.95
CA ALA A 966 -25.83 7.94 107.05
C ALA A 966 -26.90 6.90 106.66
N GLN A 967 -27.63 7.12 105.57
CA GLN A 967 -28.83 6.36 105.21
C GLN A 967 -28.69 5.54 103.92
N THR A 968 -27.69 5.77 103.07
CA THR A 968 -27.35 4.89 101.95
C THR A 968 -27.16 3.46 102.44
N SER A 969 -27.83 2.50 101.79
CA SER A 969 -27.88 1.07 102.16
C SER A 969 -28.63 0.74 103.47
N ARG A 970 -29.33 1.70 104.09
CA ARG A 970 -30.19 1.48 105.28
C ARG A 970 -31.64 1.93 105.07
N GLY A 971 -31.82 3.10 104.48
CA GLY A 971 -33.11 3.71 104.18
C GLY A 971 -33.17 4.45 102.84
N ILE A 972 -32.02 4.54 102.15
CA ILE A 972 -31.87 5.02 100.78
C ILE A 972 -31.22 3.88 99.98
N GLU A 973 -31.74 3.60 98.79
CA GLU A 973 -31.21 2.62 97.86
C GLU A 973 -29.72 2.97 97.54
N PRO A 974 -28.80 1.98 97.57
CA PRO A 974 -27.37 2.22 97.40
C PRO A 974 -26.95 3.05 96.17
N GLU A 975 -27.46 2.74 94.98
CA GLU A 975 -27.09 3.41 93.72
C GLU A 975 -27.61 4.85 93.68
N PHE A 976 -28.89 5.05 94.03
CA PHE A 976 -29.48 6.38 94.15
C PHE A 976 -28.79 7.22 95.24
N GLY A 977 -28.44 6.62 96.37
CA GLY A 977 -27.69 7.29 97.44
C GLY A 977 -26.29 7.73 96.99
N ALA A 978 -25.64 6.98 96.10
CA ALA A 978 -24.37 7.38 95.48
C ALA A 978 -24.55 8.54 94.49
N ARG A 979 -25.56 8.48 93.60
CA ARG A 979 -25.90 9.57 92.67
C ARG A 979 -26.24 10.86 93.41
N LEU A 980 -27.14 10.78 94.38
CA LEU A 980 -27.59 11.90 95.20
C LEU A 980 -26.44 12.55 95.99
N ARG A 981 -25.50 11.75 96.51
CA ARG A 981 -24.25 12.25 97.10
C ARG A 981 -23.43 13.03 96.07
N GLY A 982 -23.27 12.47 94.87
CA GLY A 982 -22.57 13.12 93.75
C GLY A 982 -23.19 14.47 93.39
N TRP A 983 -24.52 14.51 93.22
CA TRP A 983 -25.28 15.74 92.94
C TRP A 983 -25.11 16.81 94.04
N LEU A 984 -25.28 16.43 95.32
CA LEU A 984 -25.08 17.34 96.45
C LEU A 984 -23.65 17.88 96.52
N THR A 985 -22.67 17.03 96.25
CA THR A 985 -21.24 17.40 96.27
C THR A 985 -20.90 18.37 95.13
N ASP A 986 -21.41 18.11 93.92
CA ASP A 986 -21.23 19.01 92.77
C ASP A 986 -21.86 20.39 93.05
N LEU A 987 -23.11 20.45 93.55
CA LEU A 987 -23.75 21.72 93.88
C LEU A 987 -23.01 22.49 95.00
N ILE A 988 -22.57 21.80 96.06
CA ILE A 988 -21.79 22.42 97.14
C ILE A 988 -20.46 22.98 96.63
N THR A 989 -19.80 22.29 95.70
CA THR A 989 -18.49 22.68 95.16
C THR A 989 -18.60 23.88 94.21
N ASN A 990 -19.75 24.08 93.58
CA ASN A 990 -20.00 25.16 92.62
C ASN A 990 -20.69 26.41 93.23
N HIS A 991 -20.98 26.41 94.54
CA HIS A 991 -21.45 27.57 95.32
C HIS A 991 -20.30 28.35 95.96
#